data_AF-R5APY5-F1
#
_entry.id   AF-R5APY5-F1
#
_cell.length_a   1.000
_cell.length_b   1.000
_cell.length_c   1.000
_cell.angle_alpha   90.00
_cell.angle_beta   90.00
_cell.angle_gamma   90.00
#
_symmetry.space_group_name_H-M   'P 1'
#
loop_
_entity.id
_entity.type
_entity.pdbx_description
1 polymer ?
#
loop_
_entity_poly.entity_id
_entity_poly.type
_entity_poly.pdbx_seq_one_letter_code
_entity_poly.pdbx_strand_id
1 'polypeptide(L)'
;MKHSFLTALAVASALSSVAAPRSEAPLFRYMPEPKAVTDFAGNPQRPSEVSRSSADVARVEPLSPATMALKKLPASDNLGYLDMPNGEVWYYTVAYDKENVKHEAYSEVIIKGFKLTVYDTKLDIVGTVEDAVTMAEGETKLAQLQITPTVTKKFFNYDDKYEIMVGLAFNTSKFVNHYRTVVYSIGNNTPLATFQGYVTSAVNSATDAWSEKFWVTFMTEEETTTPEVNGIVNVVDLVFNTYKSAGYSGMGDPALTVRVPQITVAGENAMPFISTVSDGKPWFAVNRMKYCWYEDPFDFNNDNPTPDNELMVDLYTLESSGDAVAKLYSTTTIPSTATIDDLSFLYLGDFSYDNDLSFGRYSADGLPSLIITRQHYMSGNDSYTYDYYVYSTAGKSQTAAGEKKITIAENVTGGYFMQDIKGFDPQVLFIVEDGNSYKFNFVSLVTGETEVSLPYMIAENVYLTVDTERIPSADGYVFAAAQTRGASQDNGDVYTAMAYITRDGQVDHIDYINVGKNVDLAQIYSYYDGFDPYIFNLDDNREYMALVKRKNDDGKGNHEELLVVSSDPEAEPLLQLGPDEEMGSIANIAFVNLDGDDPRLVVSYVKDYSYTFAAHQLPLVGYEQGSGSRGRPYVITTVGGLQHISASPDAYYVLGCDIDASGHTLKTSKYEFTGVLDGKGYTISNLDLDRALIPTVMKPSEADYEAGVVRNLNFVNPTLEASAEDQAILASVLSGATISNVHVYDAKVTSDNCDVAGLVGRVSLYSTVSECSFNGTIDVLENSVGGIALNLVTSSAIKACAVSGSINGGSEVGGIVATLNANAAGVSDCHVDAAIKAKNTIGGIAGDSGRALIANCHVEGSIEATENPRWGGGPKAGGIVGNLAPDFSALNPDNEQTEPAGPAVKNCYVDLTSLSYTGQTSASEQYPGQNDTMHRIVGASVANAEPDVIDYDSEYNPVYGDPREPDAGLEGNYAVASLNRVSDKIDDALTSTEGKSVASEDTSVDFFTAMGWKYGNDADNPWNQTGDANHPELYFEGGLLTVTPAVATVEAGGEITFSLSLHGIELTDELLEGFAFEIADETVAEAGDMESDGKAINIVVKGLAEGSTKITFGLNGKQAEAQLTVVRNENSITEINGDKTAVISYVNHVARCEGSRLSVYNAAGSLLRQGRDAVSLADLPAGIYIVANDSASLKIVR
;
A
#
# COMPACT_ATOMS: atom_id res chain seq x y z
N MET A 1 -25.38 -37.70 -13.28
CA MET A 1 -25.83 -36.35 -12.91
C MET A 1 -26.76 -36.33 -11.70
N LYS A 2 -27.94 -36.95 -11.73
CA LYS A 2 -28.82 -37.02 -10.54
C LYS A 2 -28.25 -37.81 -9.36
N HIS A 3 -27.42 -38.83 -9.59
CA HIS A 3 -26.66 -39.44 -8.49
C HIS A 3 -25.69 -38.44 -7.85
N SER A 4 -25.06 -37.56 -8.63
CA SER A 4 -24.22 -36.45 -8.15
C SER A 4 -25.03 -35.35 -7.47
N PHE A 5 -26.27 -35.10 -7.89
CA PHE A 5 -27.19 -34.10 -7.32
C PHE A 5 -27.89 -34.59 -6.04
N LEU A 6 -28.27 -35.87 -5.94
CA LEU A 6 -28.75 -36.48 -4.70
C LEU A 6 -27.60 -36.86 -3.75
N THR A 7 -26.41 -37.15 -4.28
CA THR A 7 -25.21 -37.04 -3.45
C THR A 7 -24.92 -35.58 -3.13
N ALA A 8 -25.14 -34.55 -3.96
CA ALA A 8 -24.98 -33.14 -3.56
C ALA A 8 -25.96 -32.75 -2.43
N LEU A 9 -27.22 -33.20 -2.52
CA LEU A 9 -28.21 -33.14 -1.43
C LEU A 9 -27.81 -33.98 -0.19
N ALA A 10 -26.85 -34.91 -0.33
CA ALA A 10 -26.24 -35.69 0.76
C ALA A 10 -24.74 -35.38 0.98
N VAL A 11 -24.19 -34.36 0.33
CA VAL A 11 -22.77 -33.97 0.31
C VAL A 11 -22.61 -32.59 0.93
N ALA A 12 -23.71 -31.84 1.07
CA ALA A 12 -23.85 -30.89 2.18
C ALA A 12 -23.58 -31.57 3.55
N SER A 13 -23.79 -32.89 3.67
CA SER A 13 -23.47 -33.68 4.86
C SER A 13 -22.23 -34.57 4.76
N ALA A 14 -21.45 -34.48 3.67
CA ALA A 14 -20.27 -35.33 3.43
C ALA A 14 -19.04 -34.56 2.90
N LEU A 15 -18.69 -33.43 3.51
CA LEU A 15 -17.30 -32.95 3.53
C LEU A 15 -16.49 -33.77 4.56
N SER A 16 -16.33 -35.07 4.33
CA SER A 16 -15.31 -35.90 5.00
C SER A 16 -15.23 -37.31 4.40
N SER A 17 -14.57 -37.47 3.25
CA SER A 17 -13.67 -38.63 3.03
C SER A 17 -12.93 -38.57 1.69
N VAL A 18 -11.70 -39.11 1.75
CA VAL A 18 -10.64 -39.15 0.74
C VAL A 18 -11.02 -39.93 -0.53
N ALA A 19 -10.72 -39.37 -1.71
CA ALA A 19 -10.33 -40.12 -2.91
C ALA A 19 -9.38 -39.28 -3.81
N ALA A 20 -8.33 -39.91 -4.33
CA ALA A 20 -7.21 -39.31 -5.09
C ALA A 20 -7.39 -39.45 -6.64
N PRO A 21 -6.43 -39.04 -7.50
CA PRO A 21 -6.35 -37.73 -8.15
C PRO A 21 -6.47 -37.78 -9.69
N ARG A 22 -6.79 -36.63 -10.31
CA ARG A 22 -6.37 -36.27 -11.67
C ARG A 22 -5.71 -34.89 -11.63
N SER A 23 -4.57 -34.79 -12.30
CA SER A 23 -3.73 -33.60 -12.41
C SER A 23 -4.39 -32.55 -13.29
N GLU A 24 -4.71 -31.39 -12.74
CA GLU A 24 -4.87 -30.11 -13.43
C GLU A 24 -4.90 -29.05 -12.32
N ALA A 25 -4.12 -27.97 -12.48
CA ALA A 25 -4.10 -26.83 -11.57
C ALA A 25 -5.51 -26.24 -11.45
N PRO A 26 -5.95 -25.73 -10.29
CA PRO A 26 -7.34 -25.33 -10.09
C PRO A 26 -7.65 -24.02 -10.86
N LEU A 27 -8.09 -24.17 -12.11
CA LEU A 27 -9.00 -23.24 -12.79
C LEU A 27 -10.22 -23.04 -11.89
N PHE A 28 -10.42 -21.83 -11.31
CA PHE A 28 -11.56 -21.45 -10.44
C PHE A 28 -12.28 -22.65 -9.77
N ARG A 29 -11.54 -23.43 -8.97
CA ARG A 29 -12.10 -24.48 -8.11
C ARG A 29 -11.53 -24.32 -6.71
N TYR A 30 -11.78 -23.15 -6.14
CA TYR A 30 -11.93 -23.02 -4.70
C TYR A 30 -13.42 -22.77 -4.43
N MET A 31 -14.04 -23.68 -3.67
CA MET A 31 -15.18 -23.32 -2.83
C MET A 31 -14.71 -22.16 -1.95
N PRO A 32 -15.33 -20.97 -1.97
CA PRO A 32 -15.32 -20.13 -0.79
C PRO A 32 -16.27 -20.82 0.18
N GLU A 33 -15.73 -21.62 1.09
CA GLU A 33 -16.34 -21.66 2.42
C GLU A 33 -16.38 -20.20 2.93
N PRO A 34 -17.26 -19.85 3.88
CA PRO A 34 -17.33 -18.49 4.42
C PRO A 34 -15.93 -17.91 4.68
N LYS A 35 -15.73 -16.60 4.52
CA LYS A 35 -14.50 -15.89 4.97
C LYS A 35 -14.01 -16.36 6.35
N ALA A 36 -14.96 -16.78 7.19
CA ALA A 36 -14.75 -17.42 8.48
C ALA A 36 -14.25 -18.90 8.44
N VAL A 37 -13.71 -19.39 7.33
CA VAL A 37 -13.22 -20.76 7.15
C VAL A 37 -12.05 -20.86 6.16
N THR A 38 -11.88 -19.87 5.29
CA THR A 38 -11.02 -19.93 4.09
C THR A 38 -9.53 -20.07 4.34
N ASP A 39 -9.06 -19.94 5.58
CA ASP A 39 -7.63 -20.08 5.89
C ASP A 39 -7.18 -21.54 6.14
N PHE A 40 -8.08 -22.52 6.03
CA PHE A 40 -7.82 -23.92 6.39
C PHE A 40 -8.22 -24.95 5.33
N ALA A 41 -7.72 -24.88 4.09
CA ALA A 41 -7.84 -26.04 3.20
C ALA A 41 -6.81 -26.10 2.07
N GLY A 42 -5.63 -26.64 2.35
CA GLY A 42 -4.87 -27.44 1.38
C GLY A 42 -4.95 -28.91 1.80
N ASN A 43 -5.79 -29.72 1.16
CA ASN A 43 -5.92 -31.14 1.48
C ASN A 43 -4.63 -31.90 1.06
N PRO A 44 -3.87 -32.51 1.98
CA PRO A 44 -2.66 -33.25 1.62
C PRO A 44 -3.00 -34.53 0.86
N GLN A 45 -2.56 -34.61 -0.40
CA GLN A 45 -2.50 -35.90 -1.09
C GLN A 45 -1.59 -36.86 -0.32
N ARG A 46 -2.07 -38.09 -0.13
CA ARG A 46 -1.31 -39.21 0.47
C ARG A 46 0.06 -39.38 -0.24
N PRO A 47 1.19 -39.41 0.48
CA PRO A 47 2.35 -40.14 0.02
C PRO A 47 2.00 -41.64 0.06
N SER A 48 1.99 -42.29 -1.10
CA SER A 48 2.01 -43.75 -1.15
C SER A 48 3.28 -44.25 -0.44
N GLU A 49 3.10 -45.26 0.42
CA GLU A 49 4.12 -45.95 1.21
C GLU A 49 5.45 -46.14 0.47
N VAL A 50 6.55 -45.61 1.03
CA VAL A 50 7.89 -46.16 0.82
C VAL A 50 8.56 -46.36 2.17
N SER A 51 9.09 -47.56 2.35
CA SER A 51 9.54 -48.16 3.59
C SER A 51 10.69 -47.44 4.29
N ARG A 52 10.64 -47.43 5.62
CA ARG A 52 11.75 -47.14 6.55
C ARG A 52 12.99 -48.00 6.25
N SER A 53 14.17 -47.38 6.19
CA SER A 53 15.36 -47.84 6.94
C SER A 53 16.47 -46.78 6.99
N SER A 54 16.66 -46.22 8.18
CA SER A 54 17.89 -45.79 8.87
C SER A 54 19.20 -45.46 8.12
N ALA A 55 19.69 -44.27 8.45
CA ALA A 55 20.99 -43.94 9.06
C ALA A 55 21.94 -43.06 8.22
N ASP A 56 22.30 -41.95 8.86
CA ASP A 56 23.40 -41.01 8.61
C ASP A 56 23.35 -40.20 7.31
N VAL A 57 22.56 -39.12 7.33
CA VAL A 57 22.74 -37.97 6.44
C VAL A 57 23.42 -36.87 7.24
N ALA A 58 24.48 -36.32 6.67
CA ALA A 58 25.23 -35.22 7.24
C ALA A 58 24.28 -34.03 7.49
N ARG A 59 24.34 -33.48 8.71
CA ARG A 59 23.78 -32.17 9.01
C ARG A 59 24.29 -31.17 7.97
N VAL A 60 23.42 -30.71 7.09
CA VAL A 60 23.57 -29.37 6.53
C VAL A 60 23.31 -28.46 7.73
N GLU A 61 24.38 -27.96 8.33
CA GLU A 61 24.24 -26.86 9.29
C GLU A 61 23.52 -25.73 8.55
N PRO A 62 22.48 -25.11 9.16
CA PRO A 62 21.89 -23.93 8.59
C PRO A 62 23.00 -22.90 8.43
N LEU A 63 23.34 -22.59 7.17
CA LEU A 63 24.09 -21.39 6.83
C LEU A 63 23.33 -20.24 7.49
N SER A 64 24.03 -19.46 8.33
CA SER A 64 23.40 -18.35 9.03
C SER A 64 23.37 -17.13 8.11
N PRO A 65 22.19 -16.67 7.64
CA PRO A 65 21.97 -15.23 7.63
C PRO A 65 22.00 -14.76 9.09
N ALA A 66 22.18 -13.47 9.35
CA ALA A 66 21.93 -12.92 10.67
C ALA A 66 20.45 -13.17 11.03
N THR A 67 20.12 -14.34 11.56
CA THR A 67 18.73 -14.81 11.73
C THR A 67 18.02 -13.89 12.71
N MET A 68 17.12 -13.06 12.19
CA MET A 68 15.96 -12.58 12.94
C MET A 68 15.25 -13.81 13.56
N ALA A 69 14.74 -13.65 14.78
CA ALA A 69 14.38 -14.77 15.65
C ALA A 69 13.27 -15.64 15.04
N LEU A 70 13.60 -16.88 14.66
CA LEU A 70 12.61 -17.92 14.36
C LEU A 70 11.79 -18.21 15.62
N LYS A 71 10.51 -17.85 15.60
CA LYS A 71 9.54 -18.26 16.62
C LYS A 71 8.73 -19.43 16.09
N LYS A 72 8.46 -20.41 16.94
CA LYS A 72 7.66 -21.59 16.61
C LYS A 72 6.52 -21.73 17.62
N LEU A 73 5.34 -22.07 17.12
CA LEU A 73 4.24 -22.51 17.97
C LEU A 73 4.42 -23.98 18.35
N PRO A 74 3.88 -24.43 19.50
CA PRO A 74 3.94 -25.85 19.86
C PRO A 74 3.19 -26.71 18.85
N ALA A 75 3.68 -27.93 18.64
CA ALA A 75 3.00 -28.94 17.83
C ALA A 75 1.56 -29.16 18.34
N SER A 76 0.60 -29.21 17.42
CA SER A 76 -0.82 -29.23 17.74
C SER A 76 -1.62 -30.15 16.84
N ASP A 77 -2.85 -30.50 17.23
CA ASP A 77 -3.74 -31.31 16.40
C ASP A 77 -4.41 -30.48 15.31
N ASN A 78 -4.63 -29.20 15.61
CA ASN A 78 -5.04 -28.19 14.66
C ASN A 78 -4.40 -26.85 15.08
N LEU A 79 -4.22 -25.94 14.15
CA LEU A 79 -3.74 -24.58 14.42
C LEU A 79 -4.41 -23.65 13.41
N GLY A 80 -4.10 -22.35 13.42
CA GLY A 80 -4.60 -21.45 12.39
C GLY A 80 -4.56 -19.98 12.75
N TYR A 81 -5.32 -19.19 11.99
CA TYR A 81 -5.34 -17.74 12.07
C TYR A 81 -6.67 -17.23 12.63
N LEU A 82 -6.63 -16.02 13.19
CA LEU A 82 -7.79 -15.29 13.70
C LEU A 82 -7.80 -13.87 13.13
N ASP A 83 -8.94 -13.47 12.58
CA ASP A 83 -9.19 -12.11 12.11
C ASP A 83 -9.60 -11.24 13.28
N MET A 84 -8.71 -10.34 13.67
CA MET A 84 -8.98 -9.44 14.77
C MET A 84 -9.77 -8.21 14.32
N PRO A 85 -10.63 -7.63 15.18
CA PRO A 85 -11.41 -6.44 14.83
C PRO A 85 -10.59 -5.21 14.40
N ASN A 86 -9.32 -5.15 14.78
CA ASN A 86 -8.37 -4.09 14.40
C ASN A 86 -7.67 -4.34 13.05
N GLY A 87 -7.97 -5.44 12.36
CA GLY A 87 -7.37 -5.83 11.07
C GLY A 87 -6.09 -6.65 11.19
N GLU A 88 -5.59 -6.91 12.40
CA GLU A 88 -4.44 -7.81 12.61
C GLU A 88 -4.84 -9.28 12.45
N VAL A 89 -3.89 -10.11 12.00
CA VAL A 89 -4.02 -11.56 12.02
C VAL A 89 -3.27 -12.12 13.23
N TRP A 90 -4.02 -12.80 14.10
CA TRP A 90 -3.52 -13.54 15.26
C TRP A 90 -3.49 -15.04 14.97
N TYR A 91 -3.01 -15.85 15.92
CA TYR A 91 -2.80 -17.29 15.73
C TYR A 91 -3.49 -18.11 16.81
N TYR A 92 -3.78 -19.37 16.50
CA TYR A 92 -4.23 -20.34 17.50
C TYR A 92 -3.61 -21.73 17.32
N THR A 93 -3.63 -22.51 18.41
CA THR A 93 -3.34 -23.96 18.42
C THR A 93 -4.45 -24.69 19.18
N VAL A 94 -4.83 -25.89 18.74
CA VAL A 94 -5.84 -26.76 19.36
C VAL A 94 -5.26 -28.14 19.65
N ALA A 95 -5.22 -28.52 20.92
CA ALA A 95 -4.99 -29.89 21.33
C ALA A 95 -6.32 -30.58 21.64
N TYR A 96 -6.57 -31.74 21.04
CA TYR A 96 -7.78 -32.54 21.29
C TYR A 96 -7.56 -33.51 22.46
N ASP A 97 -8.56 -33.65 23.33
CA ASP A 97 -8.65 -34.81 24.22
C ASP A 97 -9.17 -36.01 23.40
N LYS A 98 -8.28 -36.96 23.09
CA LYS A 98 -8.53 -38.07 22.16
C LYS A 98 -8.65 -39.41 22.86
N GLU A 99 -9.56 -40.25 22.38
CA GLU A 99 -9.65 -41.67 22.71
C GLU A 99 -9.49 -42.53 21.45
N ASN A 100 -8.51 -43.43 21.45
CA ASN A 100 -8.29 -44.38 20.36
C ASN A 100 -9.08 -45.66 20.60
N VAL A 101 -10.13 -45.88 19.81
CA VAL A 101 -10.94 -47.10 19.82
C VAL A 101 -10.48 -48.03 18.71
N LYS A 102 -10.08 -49.25 19.08
CA LYS A 102 -9.63 -50.26 18.11
C LYS A 102 -10.79 -51.19 17.75
N HIS A 103 -11.18 -51.19 16.48
CA HIS A 103 -12.12 -52.15 15.90
C HIS A 103 -11.35 -53.32 15.25
N GLU A 104 -12.06 -54.39 14.89
CA GLU A 104 -11.43 -55.58 14.29
C GLU A 104 -10.79 -55.28 12.92
N ALA A 105 -11.36 -54.35 12.15
CA ALA A 105 -10.93 -54.00 10.79
C ALA A 105 -10.30 -52.59 10.65
N TYR A 106 -10.45 -51.70 11.64
CA TYR A 106 -9.93 -50.33 11.59
C TYR A 106 -9.73 -49.76 13.00
N SER A 107 -9.11 -48.59 13.15
CA SER A 107 -9.05 -47.84 14.41
C SER A 107 -9.73 -46.49 14.22
N GLU A 108 -10.37 -46.00 15.27
CA GLU A 108 -11.12 -44.76 15.28
C GLU A 108 -10.62 -43.84 16.40
N VAL A 109 -10.44 -42.57 16.10
CA VAL A 109 -10.11 -41.52 17.08
C VAL A 109 -11.42 -40.81 17.44
N ILE A 110 -11.75 -40.79 18.73
CA ILE A 110 -12.90 -40.05 19.27
C ILE A 110 -12.39 -38.82 20.00
N ILE A 111 -12.88 -37.64 19.62
CA ILE A 111 -12.57 -36.36 20.29
C ILE A 111 -13.58 -36.15 21.42
N LYS A 112 -13.09 -36.00 22.66
CA LYS A 112 -13.88 -35.83 23.89
C LYS A 112 -13.83 -34.41 24.45
N GLY A 113 -12.92 -33.59 23.96
CA GLY A 113 -12.66 -32.25 24.47
C GLY A 113 -11.57 -31.56 23.64
N PHE A 114 -11.33 -30.31 23.94
CA PHE A 114 -10.28 -29.52 23.29
C PHE A 114 -9.67 -28.50 24.25
N LYS A 115 -8.42 -28.12 23.96
CA LYS A 115 -7.73 -26.97 24.52
C LYS A 115 -7.23 -26.08 23.40
N LEU A 116 -7.85 -24.92 23.26
CA LEU A 116 -7.46 -23.84 22.37
C LEU A 116 -6.49 -22.90 23.10
N THR A 117 -5.40 -22.52 22.46
CA THR A 117 -4.47 -21.47 22.91
C THR A 117 -4.37 -20.42 21.82
N VAL A 118 -4.54 -19.15 22.19
CA VAL A 118 -4.50 -18.00 21.27
C VAL A 118 -3.21 -17.22 21.49
N TYR A 119 -2.61 -16.78 20.39
CA TYR A 119 -1.37 -16.02 20.34
C TYR A 119 -1.57 -14.73 19.54
N ASP A 120 -0.88 -13.66 19.93
CA ASP A 120 -0.90 -12.39 19.22
C ASP A 120 0.00 -12.42 17.95
N THR A 121 0.10 -11.28 17.27
CA THR A 121 0.96 -11.11 16.07
C THR A 121 2.41 -11.54 16.30
N LYS A 122 2.91 -11.38 17.54
CA LYS A 122 4.27 -11.72 17.97
C LYS A 122 4.41 -13.17 18.41
N LEU A 123 3.37 -13.99 18.31
CA LEU A 123 3.30 -15.37 18.79
C LEU A 123 3.40 -15.51 20.32
N ASP A 124 3.10 -14.46 21.07
CA ASP A 124 3.05 -14.52 22.54
C ASP A 124 1.64 -14.95 22.99
N ILE A 125 1.54 -15.76 24.04
CA ILE A 125 0.25 -16.32 24.50
C ILE A 125 -0.65 -15.22 25.06
N VAL A 126 -1.82 -15.03 24.46
CA VAL A 126 -2.88 -14.13 24.94
C VAL A 126 -3.77 -14.84 25.95
N GLY A 127 -4.11 -16.10 25.71
CA GLY A 127 -4.92 -16.88 26.63
C GLY A 127 -5.35 -18.24 26.09
N THR A 128 -6.13 -18.97 26.88
CA THR A 128 -6.60 -20.33 26.54
C THR A 128 -8.10 -20.49 26.77
N VAL A 129 -8.70 -21.42 26.06
CA VAL A 129 -10.05 -21.95 26.28
C VAL A 129 -9.96 -23.48 26.29
N GLU A 130 -10.50 -24.11 27.33
CA GLU A 130 -10.52 -25.57 27.46
C GLU A 130 -11.93 -26.03 27.82
N ASP A 131 -12.48 -26.98 27.06
CA ASP A 131 -13.81 -27.53 27.32
C ASP A 131 -13.94 -29.01 26.91
N ALA A 132 -14.82 -29.72 27.61
CA ALA A 132 -15.23 -31.08 27.28
C ALA A 132 -16.41 -31.06 26.30
N VAL A 133 -16.32 -31.87 25.26
CA VAL A 133 -17.39 -31.98 24.27
C VAL A 133 -18.52 -32.84 24.84
N THR A 134 -19.64 -32.19 25.17
CA THR A 134 -20.83 -32.88 25.69
C THR A 134 -21.77 -33.30 24.55
N MET A 135 -22.17 -34.56 24.49
CA MET A 135 -23.08 -35.05 23.42
C MET A 135 -24.56 -34.92 23.81
N ALA A 136 -25.40 -34.53 22.87
CA ALA A 136 -26.86 -34.52 23.00
C ALA A 136 -27.48 -35.89 22.64
N GLU A 137 -28.77 -36.04 22.94
CA GLU A 137 -29.51 -37.26 22.59
C GLU A 137 -29.54 -37.48 21.07
N GLY A 138 -29.08 -38.66 20.61
CA GLY A 138 -29.06 -39.04 19.20
C GLY A 138 -27.76 -38.73 18.44
N GLU A 139 -26.84 -37.96 19.04
CA GLU A 139 -25.48 -37.76 18.55
C GLU A 139 -24.60 -38.99 18.84
N THR A 140 -23.69 -39.32 17.92
CA THR A 140 -22.86 -40.55 17.97
C THR A 140 -21.38 -40.28 18.15
N LYS A 141 -20.84 -39.24 17.49
CA LYS A 141 -19.49 -38.71 17.72
C LYS A 141 -19.37 -37.28 17.20
N LEU A 142 -18.38 -36.55 17.70
CA LEU A 142 -17.91 -35.32 17.07
C LEU A 142 -17.21 -35.67 15.75
N ALA A 143 -17.75 -35.17 14.65
CA ALA A 143 -17.20 -35.34 13.31
C ALA A 143 -16.12 -34.29 13.03
N GLN A 144 -16.35 -33.05 13.47
CA GLN A 144 -15.46 -31.93 13.20
C GLN A 144 -15.56 -30.88 14.32
N LEU A 145 -14.42 -30.27 14.64
CA LEU A 145 -14.31 -29.05 15.45
C LEU A 145 -13.63 -27.99 14.60
N GLN A 146 -14.24 -26.82 14.54
CA GLN A 146 -13.77 -25.70 13.74
C GLN A 146 -13.72 -24.43 14.58
N ILE A 147 -12.66 -23.64 14.40
CA ILE A 147 -12.54 -22.31 14.98
C ILE A 147 -13.00 -21.33 13.90
N THR A 148 -13.92 -20.44 14.25
CA THR A 148 -14.25 -19.30 13.39
C THR A 148 -13.13 -18.26 13.52
N PRO A 149 -12.43 -17.88 12.43
CA PRO A 149 -11.38 -16.88 12.40
C PRO A 149 -11.84 -15.53 12.96
N THR A 150 -13.07 -15.10 12.68
CA THR A 150 -13.59 -13.83 13.16
C THR A 150 -13.68 -13.78 14.68
N VAL A 151 -12.89 -12.90 15.28
CA VAL A 151 -12.94 -12.57 16.70
C VAL A 151 -13.79 -11.33 16.90
N THR A 152 -14.60 -11.31 17.96
CA THR A 152 -15.44 -10.16 18.33
C THR A 152 -15.10 -9.65 19.72
N LYS A 153 -15.60 -8.46 20.05
CA LYS A 153 -15.58 -7.85 21.38
C LYS A 153 -16.94 -7.23 21.65
N LYS A 154 -17.49 -7.47 22.84
CA LYS A 154 -18.82 -6.96 23.24
C LYS A 154 -19.96 -7.37 22.29
N PHE A 155 -19.78 -8.44 21.51
CA PHE A 155 -20.85 -8.94 20.67
C PHE A 155 -21.77 -9.86 21.47
N PHE A 156 -21.22 -10.84 22.18
CA PHE A 156 -22.00 -11.80 22.97
C PHE A 156 -22.23 -11.33 24.42
N ASN A 157 -21.38 -10.44 24.92
CA ASN A 157 -21.47 -9.86 26.26
C ASN A 157 -21.17 -8.34 26.28
N TYR A 158 -20.80 -7.79 27.46
CA TYR A 158 -20.51 -6.36 27.67
C TYR A 158 -19.06 -6.04 28.03
N ASP A 159 -18.24 -7.07 28.26
CA ASP A 159 -16.88 -6.85 28.73
C ASP A 159 -15.91 -6.60 27.57
N ASP A 160 -14.72 -6.13 27.91
CA ASP A 160 -13.69 -5.81 26.92
C ASP A 160 -12.83 -7.02 26.54
N LYS A 161 -13.28 -8.25 26.81
CA LYS A 161 -12.53 -9.46 26.41
C LYS A 161 -12.88 -9.85 24.99
N TYR A 162 -11.88 -10.35 24.27
CA TYR A 162 -12.09 -10.97 22.98
C TYR A 162 -12.89 -12.28 23.12
N GLU A 163 -13.82 -12.46 22.20
CA GLU A 163 -14.78 -13.55 22.15
C GLU A 163 -14.48 -14.43 20.92
N ILE A 164 -14.43 -15.74 21.11
CA ILE A 164 -14.13 -16.72 20.05
C ILE A 164 -15.26 -17.72 19.90
N MET A 165 -15.53 -18.13 18.66
CA MET A 165 -16.59 -19.06 18.29
C MET A 165 -15.99 -20.40 17.89
N VAL A 166 -16.46 -21.48 18.53
CA VAL A 166 -16.04 -22.86 18.27
C VAL A 166 -17.22 -23.64 17.71
N GLY A 167 -17.16 -23.93 16.40
CA GLY A 167 -18.13 -24.77 15.69
C GLY A 167 -17.89 -26.25 15.97
N LEU A 168 -18.96 -26.99 16.24
CA LEU A 168 -18.96 -28.42 16.54
C LEU A 168 -19.99 -29.11 15.65
N ALA A 169 -19.53 -30.06 14.83
CA ALA A 169 -20.38 -30.89 13.98
C ALA A 169 -20.44 -32.32 14.53
N PHE A 170 -21.66 -32.85 14.73
CA PHE A 170 -21.90 -34.17 15.29
C PHE A 170 -22.60 -35.08 14.30
N ASN A 171 -22.07 -36.30 14.11
CA ASN A 171 -22.78 -37.34 13.39
C ASN A 171 -23.97 -37.82 14.23
N THR A 172 -25.13 -38.03 13.60
CA THR A 172 -26.28 -38.64 14.26
C THR A 172 -26.54 -40.07 13.80
N SER A 173 -27.32 -40.80 14.59
CA SER A 173 -27.81 -42.14 14.23
C SER A 173 -28.71 -42.18 12.98
N LYS A 174 -29.12 -41.03 12.45
CA LYS A 174 -29.98 -40.89 11.26
C LYS A 174 -29.22 -40.45 10.00
N PHE A 175 -27.88 -40.43 10.03
CA PHE A 175 -27.04 -39.97 8.91
C PHE A 175 -27.28 -38.51 8.49
N VAL A 176 -27.66 -37.67 9.45
CA VAL A 176 -27.73 -36.19 9.33
C VAL A 176 -26.79 -35.60 10.38
N ASN A 177 -26.15 -34.47 10.11
CA ASN A 177 -25.26 -33.83 11.08
C ASN A 177 -26.01 -32.80 11.92
N HIS A 178 -25.71 -32.75 13.22
CA HIS A 178 -26.13 -31.66 14.08
C HIS A 178 -24.96 -30.68 14.24
N TYR A 179 -25.24 -29.39 14.06
CA TYR A 179 -24.25 -28.33 14.18
C TYR A 179 -24.59 -27.44 15.37
N ARG A 180 -23.57 -27.08 16.15
CA ARG A 180 -23.69 -26.06 17.19
C ARG A 180 -22.41 -25.24 17.29
N THR A 181 -22.54 -23.98 17.63
CA THR A 181 -21.41 -23.09 17.89
C THR A 181 -21.40 -22.70 19.35
N VAL A 182 -20.27 -22.87 20.02
CA VAL A 182 -20.07 -22.50 21.42
C VAL A 182 -19.11 -21.32 21.50
N VAL A 183 -19.47 -20.31 22.29
CA VAL A 183 -18.74 -19.04 22.37
C VAL A 183 -18.04 -18.93 23.71
N TYR A 184 -16.80 -18.44 23.71
CA TYR A 184 -16.00 -18.23 24.92
C TYR A 184 -15.35 -16.85 24.92
N SER A 185 -15.17 -16.24 26.09
CA SER A 185 -14.15 -15.19 26.25
C SER A 185 -12.78 -15.85 26.34
N ILE A 186 -11.78 -15.30 25.67
CA ILE A 186 -10.39 -15.77 25.80
C ILE A 186 -9.96 -15.69 27.28
N GLY A 187 -9.39 -16.78 27.80
CA GLY A 187 -8.99 -16.91 29.21
C GLY A 187 -10.13 -17.31 30.16
N ASN A 188 -11.31 -17.68 29.63
CA ASN A 188 -12.42 -18.21 30.42
C ASN A 188 -12.96 -19.51 29.80
N ASN A 189 -12.92 -20.60 30.58
CA ASN A 189 -13.37 -21.92 30.14
C ASN A 189 -14.89 -22.11 30.26
N THR A 190 -15.63 -21.15 30.81
CA THR A 190 -17.10 -21.23 30.85
C THR A 190 -17.68 -20.70 29.55
N PRO A 191 -18.50 -21.49 28.82
CA PRO A 191 -19.22 -20.98 27.66
C PRO A 191 -20.02 -19.72 27.99
N LEU A 192 -19.84 -18.67 27.19
CA LEU A 192 -20.65 -17.45 27.26
C LEU A 192 -22.04 -17.70 26.68
N ALA A 193 -22.09 -18.41 25.55
CA ALA A 193 -23.31 -18.68 24.79
C ALA A 193 -23.13 -19.93 23.93
N THR A 194 -24.26 -20.53 23.55
CA THR A 194 -24.32 -21.64 22.59
C THR A 194 -25.43 -21.36 21.59
N PHE A 195 -25.11 -21.46 20.30
CA PHE A 195 -26.04 -21.29 19.19
C PHE A 195 -26.19 -22.61 18.43
N GLN A 196 -27.37 -22.85 17.87
CA GLN A 196 -27.55 -23.93 16.90
C GLN A 196 -26.99 -23.48 15.54
N GLY A 197 -26.39 -24.41 14.81
CA GLY A 197 -25.78 -24.12 13.51
C GLY A 197 -24.30 -23.74 13.58
N TYR A 198 -23.71 -23.58 12.40
CA TYR A 198 -22.35 -23.07 12.21
C TYR A 198 -22.37 -21.68 11.59
N VAL A 199 -21.31 -20.90 11.81
CA VAL A 199 -21.19 -19.53 11.31
C VAL A 199 -21.02 -19.54 9.79
N THR A 200 -21.84 -18.80 9.06
CA THR A 200 -21.75 -18.66 7.59
C THR A 200 -21.42 -17.24 7.14
N SER A 201 -21.56 -16.25 8.01
CA SER A 201 -21.18 -14.86 7.73
C SER A 201 -20.94 -14.11 9.03
N ALA A 202 -19.99 -13.18 9.00
CA ALA A 202 -19.80 -12.15 10.01
C ALA A 202 -19.38 -10.85 9.33
N VAL A 203 -20.22 -9.81 9.37
CA VAL A 203 -19.92 -8.50 8.77
C VAL A 203 -19.96 -7.39 9.80
N ASN A 204 -18.97 -6.50 9.81
CA ASN A 204 -18.90 -5.36 10.73
C ASN A 204 -19.42 -4.08 10.04
N SER A 205 -20.57 -3.56 10.47
CA SER A 205 -21.16 -2.36 9.89
C SER A 205 -20.79 -1.07 10.64
N ALA A 206 -19.68 -1.08 11.39
CA ALA A 206 -19.16 0.12 12.03
C ALA A 206 -18.64 1.11 10.97
N THR A 207 -18.77 2.40 11.25
CA THR A 207 -18.31 3.48 10.35
C THR A 207 -17.02 4.13 10.84
N ASP A 208 -16.44 3.59 11.91
CA ASP A 208 -15.24 4.05 12.56
C ASP A 208 -14.38 2.85 12.97
N ALA A 209 -13.07 3.05 13.13
CA ALA A 209 -12.11 1.97 13.33
C ALA A 209 -12.07 1.38 14.75
N TRP A 210 -12.79 1.98 15.71
CA TRP A 210 -12.76 1.58 17.13
C TRP A 210 -14.05 0.95 17.61
N SER A 211 -15.15 1.12 16.88
CA SER A 211 -16.44 0.51 17.20
C SER A 211 -16.59 -0.84 16.50
N GLU A 212 -17.30 -1.74 17.18
CA GLU A 212 -17.72 -3.00 16.60
C GLU A 212 -19.23 -3.03 16.48
N LYS A 213 -19.71 -3.29 15.26
CA LYS A 213 -21.12 -3.46 14.94
C LYS A 213 -21.31 -4.67 14.05
N PHE A 214 -20.85 -5.81 14.56
CA PHE A 214 -20.95 -7.09 13.88
C PHE A 214 -22.40 -7.55 13.68
N TRP A 215 -22.60 -8.32 12.62
CA TRP A 215 -23.80 -9.09 12.30
C TRP A 215 -23.34 -10.51 11.96
N VAL A 216 -23.67 -11.47 12.83
CA VAL A 216 -23.17 -12.85 12.71
C VAL A 216 -24.33 -13.77 12.34
N THR A 217 -24.17 -14.53 11.26
CA THR A 217 -25.17 -15.44 10.72
C THR A 217 -24.81 -16.89 10.97
N PHE A 218 -25.76 -17.65 11.50
CA PHE A 218 -25.65 -19.09 11.72
C PHE A 218 -26.61 -19.84 10.80
N MET A 219 -26.15 -20.94 10.20
CA MET A 219 -26.99 -21.80 9.37
C MET A 219 -27.32 -23.12 10.07
N THR A 220 -28.60 -23.49 10.03
CA THR A 220 -29.14 -24.78 10.46
C THR A 220 -29.91 -25.46 9.35
N GLU A 221 -29.90 -26.79 9.35
CA GLU A 221 -30.87 -27.60 8.60
C GLU A 221 -32.06 -27.90 9.51
N GLU A 222 -33.27 -27.51 9.07
CA GLU A 222 -34.49 -27.69 9.87
C GLU A 222 -35.59 -28.41 9.08
N GLU A 223 -36.56 -28.97 9.80
CA GLU A 223 -37.77 -29.56 9.19
C GLU A 223 -38.45 -28.51 8.29
N THR A 224 -38.77 -28.92 7.06
CA THR A 224 -39.28 -27.97 6.07
C THR A 224 -40.64 -27.38 6.45
N THR A 225 -40.78 -26.08 6.24
CA THR A 225 -42.05 -25.35 6.29
C THR A 225 -42.69 -25.19 4.91
N THR A 226 -41.94 -25.53 3.86
CA THR A 226 -42.36 -25.50 2.45
C THR A 226 -42.26 -26.92 1.87
N PRO A 227 -43.17 -27.83 2.24
CA PRO A 227 -43.04 -29.26 1.96
C PRO A 227 -43.14 -29.64 0.48
N GLU A 228 -43.57 -28.70 -0.38
CA GLU A 228 -43.67 -28.91 -1.82
C GLU A 228 -43.34 -27.62 -2.57
N VAL A 229 -42.52 -27.72 -3.61
CA VAL A 229 -42.22 -26.63 -4.57
C VAL A 229 -42.52 -27.15 -5.97
N ASN A 230 -43.50 -26.55 -6.65
CA ASN A 230 -43.92 -26.94 -8.00
C ASN A 230 -44.24 -28.45 -8.17
N GLY A 231 -44.91 -29.07 -7.19
CA GLY A 231 -45.22 -30.50 -7.24
C GLY A 231 -44.10 -31.43 -6.76
N ILE A 232 -42.93 -30.90 -6.41
CA ILE A 232 -41.78 -31.67 -5.93
C ILE A 232 -41.64 -31.56 -4.41
N VAL A 233 -41.50 -32.69 -3.73
CA VAL A 233 -41.39 -32.76 -2.27
C VAL A 233 -40.06 -32.15 -1.81
N ASN A 234 -40.15 -31.25 -0.83
CA ASN A 234 -39.01 -30.81 -0.03
C ASN A 234 -39.05 -31.51 1.33
N VAL A 235 -37.88 -31.73 1.93
CA VAL A 235 -37.77 -32.38 3.26
C VAL A 235 -37.07 -31.52 4.30
N VAL A 236 -36.23 -30.58 3.87
CA VAL A 236 -35.40 -29.74 4.75
C VAL A 236 -35.39 -28.30 4.22
N ASP A 237 -35.43 -27.33 5.14
CA ASP A 237 -35.12 -25.93 4.83
C ASP A 237 -33.73 -25.60 5.39
N LEU A 238 -32.91 -24.89 4.61
CA LEU A 238 -31.73 -24.20 5.12
C LEU A 238 -32.21 -22.93 5.82
N VAL A 239 -31.88 -22.76 7.10
CA VAL A 239 -32.34 -21.63 7.92
C VAL A 239 -31.14 -20.80 8.35
N PHE A 240 -31.15 -19.52 7.97
CA PHE A 240 -30.09 -18.57 8.33
C PHE A 240 -30.62 -17.62 9.39
N ASN A 241 -29.99 -17.64 10.56
CA ASN A 241 -30.31 -16.76 11.68
C ASN A 241 -29.17 -15.77 11.90
N THR A 242 -29.44 -14.49 11.65
CA THR A 242 -28.46 -13.41 11.85
C THR A 242 -28.73 -12.68 13.14
N TYR A 243 -27.70 -12.51 13.95
CA TYR A 243 -27.76 -11.80 15.23
C TYR A 243 -26.93 -10.52 15.18
N LYS A 244 -27.32 -9.56 16.01
CA LYS A 244 -26.54 -8.37 16.37
C LYS A 244 -26.04 -8.48 17.80
N SER A 245 -25.22 -7.52 18.23
CA SER A 245 -24.67 -7.49 19.59
C SER A 245 -25.73 -7.56 20.70
N ALA A 246 -25.35 -8.23 21.80
CA ALA A 246 -26.18 -8.50 22.96
C ALA A 246 -26.69 -7.22 23.62
N GLY A 247 -27.94 -7.24 24.10
CA GLY A 247 -28.55 -6.24 24.99
C GLY A 247 -28.25 -6.52 26.46
N TYR A 248 -28.51 -5.59 27.41
CA TYR A 248 -28.06 -5.73 28.82
C TYR A 248 -28.60 -7.00 29.50
N SER A 249 -29.61 -7.60 28.88
CA SER A 249 -30.24 -8.86 29.26
C SER A 249 -29.68 -10.10 28.53
N GLY A 250 -28.56 -9.97 27.80
CA GLY A 250 -27.97 -11.01 26.95
C GLY A 250 -28.40 -10.90 25.48
N MET A 251 -28.13 -11.98 24.73
CA MET A 251 -28.52 -12.09 23.33
C MET A 251 -30.04 -12.09 23.17
N GLY A 252 -30.53 -11.30 22.22
CA GLY A 252 -31.96 -11.25 21.86
C GLY A 252 -32.32 -12.23 20.76
N ASP A 253 -33.55 -12.09 20.23
CA ASP A 253 -33.99 -12.81 19.03
C ASP A 253 -33.14 -12.43 17.80
N PRO A 254 -33.04 -13.31 16.79
CA PRO A 254 -32.37 -12.99 15.52
C PRO A 254 -32.88 -11.67 14.92
N ALA A 255 -31.96 -10.85 14.44
CA ALA A 255 -32.25 -9.65 13.67
C ALA A 255 -32.73 -9.94 12.24
N LEU A 256 -32.45 -11.15 11.74
CA LEU A 256 -32.97 -11.69 10.48
C LEU A 256 -33.06 -13.22 10.58
N THR A 257 -34.19 -13.79 10.16
CA THR A 257 -34.34 -15.23 9.94
C THR A 257 -34.88 -15.44 8.53
N VAL A 258 -34.17 -16.20 7.71
CA VAL A 258 -34.59 -16.56 6.34
C VAL A 258 -34.53 -18.07 6.16
N ARG A 259 -35.48 -18.62 5.39
CA ARG A 259 -35.58 -20.04 5.08
C ARG A 259 -35.49 -20.26 3.58
N VAL A 260 -34.62 -21.17 3.16
CA VAL A 260 -34.46 -21.56 1.76
C VAL A 260 -34.80 -23.05 1.64
N PRO A 261 -35.86 -23.42 0.89
CA PRO A 261 -36.14 -24.84 0.62
C PRO A 261 -34.94 -25.47 -0.08
N GLN A 262 -34.36 -26.53 0.50
CA GLN A 262 -33.09 -27.08 -0.02
C GLN A 262 -33.20 -27.51 -1.49
N ILE A 263 -34.36 -28.02 -1.92
CA ILE A 263 -34.61 -28.42 -3.32
C ILE A 263 -34.59 -27.26 -4.34
N THR A 264 -34.58 -26.00 -3.88
CA THR A 264 -34.45 -24.80 -4.73
C THR A 264 -33.01 -24.32 -4.89
N VAL A 265 -32.06 -24.95 -4.20
CA VAL A 265 -30.63 -24.74 -4.38
C VAL A 265 -30.16 -25.63 -5.54
N ALA A 266 -29.38 -25.07 -6.48
CA ALA A 266 -29.09 -25.74 -7.75
C ALA A 266 -27.60 -25.76 -8.09
N GLY A 267 -27.06 -26.97 -8.27
CA GLY A 267 -25.66 -27.20 -8.65
C GLY A 267 -24.70 -27.08 -7.46
N GLU A 268 -23.46 -27.52 -7.67
CA GLU A 268 -22.50 -27.77 -6.58
C GLU A 268 -21.89 -26.51 -5.97
N ASN A 269 -21.89 -25.40 -6.71
CA ASN A 269 -21.30 -24.12 -6.29
C ASN A 269 -22.35 -23.12 -5.75
N ALA A 270 -23.57 -23.57 -5.42
CA ALA A 270 -24.62 -22.66 -5.00
C ALA A 270 -24.31 -22.06 -3.62
N MET A 271 -24.21 -20.72 -3.57
CA MET A 271 -24.11 -19.95 -2.33
C MET A 271 -25.48 -19.35 -2.02
N PRO A 272 -26.31 -19.91 -1.11
CA PRO A 272 -27.67 -19.42 -0.89
C PRO A 272 -27.75 -18.13 -0.04
N PHE A 273 -26.64 -17.72 0.58
CA PHE A 273 -26.56 -16.55 1.45
C PHE A 273 -25.19 -15.89 1.31
N ILE A 274 -25.16 -14.61 0.95
CA ILE A 274 -23.96 -13.76 1.02
C ILE A 274 -24.31 -12.43 1.70
N SER A 275 -23.29 -11.70 2.15
CA SER A 275 -23.53 -10.45 2.86
C SER A 275 -22.38 -9.46 2.78
N THR A 276 -22.71 -8.18 2.74
CA THR A 276 -21.71 -7.09 2.73
C THR A 276 -22.19 -5.90 3.54
N VAL A 277 -21.40 -4.84 3.59
CA VAL A 277 -21.73 -3.57 4.26
C VAL A 277 -21.64 -2.43 3.26
N SER A 278 -22.64 -1.55 3.28
CA SER A 278 -22.61 -0.28 2.55
C SER A 278 -23.35 0.78 3.37
N ASP A 279 -22.81 2.01 3.40
CA ASP A 279 -23.35 3.14 4.17
C ASP A 279 -23.65 2.83 5.64
N GLY A 280 -22.75 2.10 6.31
CA GLY A 280 -22.89 1.71 7.73
C GLY A 280 -24.06 0.76 8.02
N LYS A 281 -24.60 0.10 6.99
CA LYS A 281 -25.66 -0.91 7.08
C LYS A 281 -25.18 -2.26 6.56
N PRO A 282 -25.59 -3.37 7.20
CA PRO A 282 -25.44 -4.68 6.58
C PRO A 282 -26.44 -4.85 5.44
N TRP A 283 -26.03 -5.57 4.41
CA TRP A 283 -26.87 -6.03 3.31
C TRP A 283 -26.71 -7.53 3.17
N PHE A 284 -27.83 -8.24 3.11
CA PHE A 284 -27.86 -9.70 3.00
C PHE A 284 -28.59 -10.07 1.71
N ALA A 285 -27.97 -10.90 0.88
CA ALA A 285 -28.59 -11.47 -0.30
C ALA A 285 -28.88 -12.94 -0.07
N VAL A 286 -30.13 -13.34 -0.31
CA VAL A 286 -30.59 -14.72 -0.22
C VAL A 286 -31.03 -15.17 -1.59
N ASN A 287 -30.31 -16.09 -2.20
CA ASN A 287 -30.58 -16.54 -3.56
C ASN A 287 -30.99 -18.01 -3.63
N ARG A 288 -31.97 -18.26 -4.51
CA ARG A 288 -32.52 -19.60 -4.78
C ARG A 288 -33.17 -19.62 -6.15
N MET A 289 -33.33 -20.80 -6.74
CA MET A 289 -34.17 -20.95 -7.92
C MET A 289 -35.65 -20.82 -7.53
N LYS A 290 -36.47 -20.28 -8.43
CA LYS A 290 -37.93 -20.18 -8.27
C LYS A 290 -38.58 -21.55 -8.10
N TYR A 291 -38.08 -22.54 -8.84
CA TYR A 291 -38.45 -23.95 -8.78
C TYR A 291 -37.22 -24.84 -8.66
N CYS A 292 -37.40 -26.13 -8.38
CA CYS A 292 -36.30 -27.09 -8.49
C CYS A 292 -35.64 -27.01 -9.88
N TRP A 293 -34.33 -27.18 -9.96
CA TRP A 293 -33.61 -27.01 -11.22
C TRP A 293 -33.97 -28.08 -12.27
N TYR A 294 -34.19 -29.33 -11.84
CA TYR A 294 -34.70 -30.41 -12.70
C TYR A 294 -36.23 -30.51 -12.59
N GLU A 295 -36.89 -30.95 -13.67
CA GLU A 295 -38.35 -31.17 -13.68
C GLU A 295 -38.80 -32.10 -12.54
N ASP A 296 -38.01 -33.13 -12.24
CA ASP A 296 -38.17 -33.99 -11.06
C ASP A 296 -36.77 -34.48 -10.59
N PRO A 297 -36.20 -33.98 -9.48
CA PRO A 297 -34.87 -34.37 -9.03
C PRO A 297 -34.75 -35.86 -8.62
N PHE A 298 -35.86 -36.57 -8.43
CA PHE A 298 -35.89 -37.96 -7.99
C PHE A 298 -36.02 -38.99 -9.14
N ASP A 299 -36.34 -38.55 -10.37
CA ASP A 299 -36.38 -39.43 -11.56
C ASP A 299 -35.02 -39.48 -12.28
N PHE A 300 -34.18 -40.48 -11.98
CA PHE A 300 -32.85 -40.65 -12.56
C PHE A 300 -32.79 -40.87 -14.08
N ASN A 301 -33.91 -40.95 -14.80
CA ASN A 301 -33.96 -41.10 -16.25
C ASN A 301 -34.30 -39.80 -17.01
N ASN A 302 -34.61 -38.70 -16.30
CA ASN A 302 -35.01 -37.43 -16.90
C ASN A 302 -34.08 -36.27 -16.52
N ASP A 303 -33.06 -35.97 -17.31
CA ASP A 303 -32.13 -34.86 -16.99
C ASP A 303 -32.61 -33.47 -17.48
N ASN A 304 -33.90 -33.31 -17.83
CA ASN A 304 -34.43 -32.02 -18.29
C ASN A 304 -34.39 -30.95 -17.18
N PRO A 305 -33.88 -29.74 -17.48
CA PRO A 305 -34.09 -28.57 -16.65
C PRO A 305 -35.57 -28.17 -16.59
N THR A 306 -36.02 -27.63 -15.46
CA THR A 306 -37.38 -27.12 -15.27
C THR A 306 -37.63 -25.89 -16.15
N PRO A 307 -38.67 -25.88 -17.01
CA PRO A 307 -38.99 -24.73 -17.85
C PRO A 307 -39.46 -23.52 -17.02
N ASP A 308 -39.29 -22.31 -17.58
CA ASP A 308 -39.72 -21.03 -16.98
C ASP A 308 -39.17 -20.79 -15.56
N ASN A 309 -37.98 -21.32 -15.26
CA ASN A 309 -37.29 -21.14 -13.99
C ASN A 309 -36.45 -19.84 -13.98
N GLU A 310 -36.22 -19.28 -12.79
CA GLU A 310 -35.54 -18.01 -12.59
C GLU A 310 -34.72 -18.08 -11.31
N LEU A 311 -33.52 -17.52 -11.30
CA LEU A 311 -32.81 -17.22 -10.05
C LEU A 311 -33.55 -16.06 -9.36
N MET A 312 -33.93 -16.25 -8.11
CA MET A 312 -34.51 -15.23 -7.24
C MET A 312 -33.46 -14.77 -6.25
N VAL A 313 -33.21 -13.46 -6.19
CA VAL A 313 -32.29 -12.83 -5.22
C VAL A 313 -33.09 -11.89 -4.34
N ASP A 314 -33.30 -12.29 -3.09
CA ASP A 314 -33.96 -11.48 -2.07
C ASP A 314 -32.90 -10.67 -1.31
N LEU A 315 -33.00 -9.33 -1.38
CA LEU A 315 -32.12 -8.42 -0.64
C LEU A 315 -32.77 -7.98 0.66
N TYR A 316 -32.05 -8.08 1.77
CA TYR A 316 -32.46 -7.62 3.08
C TYR A 316 -31.48 -6.58 3.61
N THR A 317 -31.99 -5.52 4.24
CA THR A 317 -31.18 -4.51 4.93
C THR A 317 -32.01 -3.78 5.99
N LEU A 318 -31.38 -2.84 6.70
CA LEU A 318 -32.02 -1.97 7.68
C LEU A 318 -32.70 -0.77 7.00
N GLU A 319 -33.85 -0.34 7.53
CA GLU A 319 -34.51 0.88 7.06
C GLU A 319 -33.61 2.11 7.30
N SER A 320 -32.98 2.18 8.47
CA SER A 320 -31.95 3.15 8.86
C SER A 320 -30.77 2.43 9.55
N SER A 321 -29.59 3.06 9.59
CA SER A 321 -28.40 2.46 10.22
C SER A 321 -28.57 2.24 11.73
N GLY A 322 -29.52 2.92 12.38
CA GLY A 322 -29.83 2.72 13.80
C GLY A 322 -30.78 1.56 14.11
N ASP A 323 -31.39 0.93 13.10
CA ASP A 323 -32.39 -0.12 13.32
C ASP A 323 -31.77 -1.45 13.75
N ALA A 324 -32.59 -2.25 14.43
CA ALA A 324 -32.18 -3.50 15.05
C ALA A 324 -32.55 -4.76 14.26
N VAL A 325 -33.38 -4.64 13.22
CA VAL A 325 -33.97 -5.76 12.48
C VAL A 325 -33.89 -5.49 10.99
N ALA A 326 -33.34 -6.42 10.23
CA ALA A 326 -33.30 -6.33 8.77
C ALA A 326 -34.64 -6.76 8.17
N LYS A 327 -35.07 -6.08 7.12
CA LYS A 327 -36.32 -6.35 6.42
C LYS A 327 -36.04 -6.61 4.95
N LEU A 328 -36.93 -7.36 4.29
CA LEU A 328 -36.87 -7.55 2.85
C LEU A 328 -36.94 -6.17 2.18
N TYR A 329 -35.88 -5.85 1.46
CA TYR A 329 -35.77 -4.64 0.67
C TYR A 329 -36.37 -4.84 -0.70
N SER A 330 -35.99 -5.90 -1.43
CA SER A 330 -36.49 -6.19 -2.78
C SER A 330 -36.24 -7.65 -3.18
N THR A 331 -36.88 -8.09 -4.26
CA THR A 331 -36.58 -9.37 -4.92
C THR A 331 -36.23 -9.12 -6.38
N THR A 332 -35.03 -9.52 -6.79
CA THR A 332 -34.61 -9.45 -8.19
C THR A 332 -34.74 -10.83 -8.83
N THR A 333 -35.30 -10.93 -10.02
CA THR A 333 -35.38 -12.19 -10.78
C THR A 333 -34.46 -12.17 -11.99
N ILE A 334 -33.78 -13.28 -12.25
CA ILE A 334 -32.92 -13.46 -13.44
C ILE A 334 -33.36 -14.76 -14.13
N PRO A 335 -33.80 -14.71 -15.39
CA PRO A 335 -34.33 -15.90 -16.05
C PRO A 335 -33.25 -16.95 -16.32
N SER A 336 -33.58 -18.21 -16.04
CA SER A 336 -32.77 -19.33 -16.50
C SER A 336 -33.08 -19.62 -17.96
N THR A 337 -32.02 -19.77 -18.75
CA THR A 337 -32.10 -20.17 -20.17
C THR A 337 -31.61 -21.60 -20.38
N ALA A 338 -31.46 -22.38 -19.29
CA ALA A 338 -30.97 -23.76 -19.34
C ALA A 338 -31.87 -24.65 -20.21
N THR A 339 -31.23 -25.49 -21.02
CA THR A 339 -31.89 -26.50 -21.84
C THR A 339 -31.14 -27.83 -21.73
N ILE A 340 -31.70 -28.91 -22.28
CA ILE A 340 -31.00 -30.21 -22.31
C ILE A 340 -29.70 -30.16 -23.14
N ASP A 341 -29.60 -29.24 -24.10
CA ASP A 341 -28.42 -29.05 -24.96
C ASP A 341 -27.42 -28.07 -24.35
N ASP A 342 -27.85 -27.26 -23.36
CA ASP A 342 -27.04 -26.26 -22.66
C ASP A 342 -27.44 -26.24 -21.17
N LEU A 343 -26.85 -27.17 -20.41
CA LEU A 343 -27.11 -27.34 -18.98
C LEU A 343 -26.34 -26.25 -18.21
N SER A 344 -26.98 -25.10 -17.99
CA SER A 344 -26.39 -23.97 -17.28
C SER A 344 -26.98 -23.72 -15.89
N PHE A 345 -26.14 -23.44 -14.89
CA PHE A 345 -26.50 -23.03 -13.53
C PHE A 345 -26.29 -21.52 -13.34
N LEU A 346 -27.03 -20.90 -12.42
CA LEU A 346 -26.94 -19.47 -12.11
C LEU A 346 -26.53 -19.27 -10.65
N TYR A 347 -25.50 -18.46 -10.42
CA TYR A 347 -24.94 -18.20 -9.10
C TYR A 347 -24.76 -16.71 -8.82
N LEU A 348 -24.97 -16.34 -7.56
CA LEU A 348 -24.50 -15.11 -6.95
C LEU A 348 -23.49 -15.53 -5.87
N GLY A 349 -22.28 -14.97 -5.89
CA GLY A 349 -21.21 -15.33 -4.96
C GLY A 349 -20.16 -16.32 -5.49
N ASP A 350 -20.29 -16.78 -6.74
CA ASP A 350 -19.34 -17.72 -7.37
C ASP A 350 -18.23 -17.00 -8.17
N PHE A 351 -18.33 -15.67 -8.38
CA PHE A 351 -17.28 -14.90 -9.04
C PHE A 351 -16.33 -14.26 -8.02
N SER A 352 -16.83 -13.41 -7.13
CA SER A 352 -16.05 -12.68 -6.13
C SER A 352 -16.65 -12.75 -4.72
N TYR A 353 -17.44 -13.80 -4.44
CA TYR A 353 -18.11 -14.03 -3.16
C TYR A 353 -18.99 -12.85 -2.73
N ASP A 354 -18.79 -12.27 -1.55
CA ASP A 354 -19.57 -11.14 -1.04
C ASP A 354 -19.52 -9.90 -1.96
N ASN A 355 -18.45 -9.74 -2.76
CA ASN A 355 -18.29 -8.62 -3.69
C ASN A 355 -19.17 -8.76 -4.96
N ASP A 356 -19.82 -9.92 -5.17
CA ASP A 356 -20.83 -10.08 -6.22
C ASP A 356 -22.10 -9.27 -5.90
N LEU A 357 -22.27 -8.85 -4.65
CA LEU A 357 -23.20 -7.80 -4.25
C LEU A 357 -22.47 -6.44 -4.29
N SER A 358 -22.28 -5.91 -5.50
CA SER A 358 -21.34 -4.82 -5.76
C SER A 358 -21.98 -3.43 -5.58
N PHE A 359 -21.46 -2.65 -4.63
CA PHE A 359 -21.84 -1.25 -4.41
C PHE A 359 -20.85 -0.27 -5.06
N GLY A 360 -21.35 0.87 -5.55
CA GLY A 360 -20.54 1.99 -6.04
C GLY A 360 -19.82 1.77 -7.38
N ARG A 361 -19.60 0.52 -7.80
CA ARG A 361 -18.88 0.19 -9.04
C ARG A 361 -19.71 0.37 -10.31
N TYR A 362 -20.97 -0.09 -10.29
CA TYR A 362 -21.84 -0.14 -11.48
C TYR A 362 -23.15 0.66 -11.32
N SER A 363 -23.29 1.37 -10.22
CA SER A 363 -24.50 2.12 -9.85
C SER A 363 -24.12 3.37 -9.05
N ALA A 364 -24.72 4.50 -9.43
CA ALA A 364 -24.60 5.78 -8.71
C ALA A 364 -25.80 6.09 -7.81
N ASP A 365 -26.81 5.21 -7.77
CA ASP A 365 -28.06 5.39 -7.04
C ASP A 365 -28.04 4.83 -5.60
N GLY A 366 -26.89 4.32 -5.16
CA GLY A 366 -26.71 3.70 -3.84
C GLY A 366 -27.31 2.30 -3.71
N LEU A 367 -27.82 1.70 -4.79
CA LEU A 367 -28.24 0.31 -4.83
C LEU A 367 -27.08 -0.59 -5.31
N PRO A 368 -26.99 -1.85 -4.85
CA PRO A 368 -25.99 -2.75 -5.39
C PRO A 368 -26.35 -3.19 -6.81
N SER A 369 -25.35 -3.62 -7.56
CA SER A 369 -25.53 -4.44 -8.76
C SER A 369 -25.14 -5.89 -8.43
N LEU A 370 -25.74 -6.86 -9.13
CA LEU A 370 -25.50 -8.28 -8.93
C LEU A 370 -24.53 -8.79 -10.00
N ILE A 371 -23.40 -9.37 -9.59
CA ILE A 371 -22.55 -10.13 -10.51
C ILE A 371 -23.02 -11.58 -10.49
N ILE A 372 -23.48 -12.06 -11.64
CA ILE A 372 -24.11 -13.37 -11.79
C ILE A 372 -23.24 -14.24 -12.66
N THR A 373 -22.81 -15.36 -12.11
CA THR A 373 -22.13 -16.42 -12.85
C THR A 373 -23.16 -17.32 -13.51
N ARG A 374 -22.99 -17.56 -14.81
CA ARG A 374 -23.68 -18.62 -15.53
C ARG A 374 -22.67 -19.71 -15.86
N GLN A 375 -22.79 -20.85 -15.18
CA GLN A 375 -21.87 -21.97 -15.33
C GLN A 375 -22.47 -23.02 -16.27
N HIS A 376 -21.79 -23.32 -17.38
CA HIS A 376 -22.21 -24.25 -18.42
C HIS A 376 -21.54 -25.60 -18.27
N TYR A 377 -22.30 -26.69 -18.15
CA TYR A 377 -21.73 -28.03 -18.03
C TYR A 377 -21.35 -28.64 -19.40
N MET A 378 -20.11 -29.11 -19.50
CA MET A 378 -19.57 -29.78 -20.69
C MET A 378 -19.51 -31.30 -20.47
N SER A 379 -20.50 -32.01 -21.02
CA SER A 379 -20.64 -33.47 -20.84
C SER A 379 -19.51 -34.32 -21.45
N GLY A 380 -18.76 -33.79 -22.43
CA GLY A 380 -17.72 -34.53 -23.14
C GLY A 380 -16.46 -34.83 -22.31
N ASN A 381 -16.18 -34.02 -21.30
CA ASN A 381 -14.97 -34.06 -20.47
C ASN A 381 -15.24 -33.81 -18.98
N ASP A 382 -16.50 -33.68 -18.56
CA ASP A 382 -16.90 -33.41 -17.17
C ASP A 382 -16.30 -32.11 -16.62
N SER A 383 -16.34 -31.04 -17.44
CA SER A 383 -15.84 -29.70 -17.13
C SER A 383 -16.92 -28.63 -17.23
N TYR A 384 -16.55 -27.37 -16.98
CA TYR A 384 -17.45 -26.23 -17.10
C TYR A 384 -16.81 -25.07 -17.89
N THR A 385 -17.65 -24.27 -18.54
CA THR A 385 -17.32 -22.91 -18.98
C THR A 385 -18.23 -21.90 -18.28
N TYR A 386 -17.85 -20.63 -18.31
CA TYR A 386 -18.47 -19.60 -17.49
C TYR A 386 -18.80 -18.36 -18.32
N ASP A 387 -19.95 -17.76 -18.02
CA ASP A 387 -20.25 -16.37 -18.34
C ASP A 387 -20.42 -15.56 -17.05
N TYR A 388 -20.02 -14.30 -17.07
CA TYR A 388 -20.14 -13.38 -15.95
C TYR A 388 -20.89 -12.11 -16.39
N TYR A 389 -22.01 -11.83 -15.72
CA TYR A 389 -22.91 -10.75 -16.09
C TYR A 389 -23.22 -9.84 -14.90
N VAL A 390 -23.29 -8.53 -15.14
CA VAL A 390 -23.75 -7.56 -14.14
C VAL A 390 -25.22 -7.23 -14.38
N TYR A 391 -26.05 -7.38 -13.36
CA TYR A 391 -27.47 -7.04 -13.38
C TYR A 391 -27.80 -5.92 -12.39
N SER A 392 -28.78 -5.08 -12.74
CA SER A 392 -29.41 -4.17 -11.76
C SER A 392 -30.25 -4.95 -10.74
N THR A 393 -30.39 -4.39 -9.54
CA THR A 393 -31.34 -4.90 -8.54
C THR A 393 -32.70 -4.21 -8.65
N ALA A 394 -33.75 -4.91 -8.23
CA ALA A 394 -35.09 -4.33 -8.10
C ALA A 394 -35.12 -3.18 -7.07
N GLY A 395 -36.03 -2.23 -7.29
CA GLY A 395 -36.25 -1.13 -6.35
C GLY A 395 -36.90 -1.57 -5.03
N LYS A 396 -36.86 -0.69 -4.03
CA LYS A 396 -37.44 -0.95 -2.70
C LYS A 396 -38.90 -1.42 -2.80
N SER A 397 -39.20 -2.52 -2.10
CA SER A 397 -40.50 -3.20 -2.01
C SER A 397 -41.04 -3.69 -3.36
N GLN A 398 -40.17 -3.97 -4.32
CA GLN A 398 -40.53 -4.51 -5.63
C GLN A 398 -40.01 -5.93 -5.82
N THR A 399 -40.72 -6.67 -6.66
CA THR A 399 -40.21 -7.87 -7.34
C THR A 399 -40.13 -7.53 -8.82
N ALA A 400 -38.92 -7.52 -9.38
CA ALA A 400 -38.71 -7.16 -10.78
C ALA A 400 -37.55 -7.96 -11.39
N ALA A 401 -37.57 -8.11 -12.71
CA ALA A 401 -36.45 -8.70 -13.44
C ALA A 401 -35.25 -7.74 -13.39
N GLY A 402 -34.07 -8.29 -13.10
CA GLY A 402 -32.82 -7.54 -13.22
C GLY A 402 -32.54 -7.18 -14.67
N GLU A 403 -32.08 -5.96 -14.92
CA GLU A 403 -31.62 -5.53 -16.23
C GLU A 403 -30.13 -5.83 -16.37
N LYS A 404 -29.73 -6.58 -17.40
CA LYS A 404 -28.31 -6.82 -17.68
C LYS A 404 -27.65 -5.50 -18.07
N LYS A 405 -26.71 -5.03 -17.27
CA LYS A 405 -25.94 -3.80 -17.49
C LYS A 405 -24.70 -4.06 -18.33
N ILE A 406 -23.91 -5.06 -17.94
CA ILE A 406 -22.58 -5.34 -18.48
C ILE A 406 -22.40 -6.85 -18.65
N THR A 407 -21.74 -7.26 -19.72
CA THR A 407 -21.13 -8.59 -19.84
C THR A 407 -19.65 -8.42 -19.47
N ILE A 408 -19.20 -9.10 -18.42
CA ILE A 408 -17.78 -9.09 -18.02
C ILE A 408 -17.01 -10.05 -18.92
N ALA A 409 -17.46 -11.30 -19.03
CA ALA A 409 -16.90 -12.27 -19.96
C ALA A 409 -17.92 -13.36 -20.30
N GLU A 410 -17.74 -14.00 -21.45
CA GLU A 410 -18.58 -15.11 -21.93
C GLU A 410 -17.68 -16.25 -22.44
N ASN A 411 -18.12 -17.48 -22.25
CA ASN A 411 -17.47 -18.70 -22.71
C ASN A 411 -15.98 -18.79 -22.32
N VAL A 412 -15.68 -18.46 -21.06
CA VAL A 412 -14.33 -18.58 -20.50
C VAL A 412 -14.20 -19.88 -19.71
N THR A 413 -13.00 -20.45 -19.65
CA THR A 413 -12.75 -21.68 -18.87
C THR A 413 -12.39 -21.38 -17.41
N GLY A 414 -12.20 -20.10 -17.09
CA GLY A 414 -11.80 -19.59 -15.79
C GLY A 414 -11.01 -18.29 -15.92
N GLY A 415 -10.38 -17.86 -14.84
CA GLY A 415 -9.65 -16.61 -14.77
C GLY A 415 -8.98 -16.40 -13.41
N TYR A 416 -8.47 -15.18 -13.20
CA TYR A 416 -7.69 -14.79 -12.03
C TYR A 416 -7.84 -13.29 -11.79
N PHE A 417 -8.15 -12.89 -10.56
CA PHE A 417 -8.24 -11.48 -10.17
C PHE A 417 -6.83 -10.91 -10.01
N MET A 418 -6.60 -9.75 -10.63
CA MET A 418 -5.29 -9.13 -10.67
C MET A 418 -5.19 -8.01 -9.64
N GLN A 419 -3.96 -7.66 -9.25
CA GLN A 419 -3.66 -6.62 -8.27
C GLN A 419 -4.27 -5.27 -8.65
N ASP A 420 -4.81 -4.48 -7.73
CA ASP A 420 -5.24 -3.11 -8.07
C ASP A 420 -4.05 -2.15 -8.21
N ILE A 421 -3.99 -1.41 -9.32
CA ILE A 421 -2.93 -0.44 -9.61
C ILE A 421 -3.54 0.97 -9.64
N LYS A 422 -3.04 1.87 -8.79
CA LYS A 422 -3.50 3.26 -8.69
C LYS A 422 -3.50 3.93 -10.07
N GLY A 423 -4.63 4.54 -10.44
CA GLY A 423 -4.82 5.20 -11.75
C GLY A 423 -5.28 4.29 -12.89
N PHE A 424 -5.44 2.98 -12.65
CA PHE A 424 -5.95 2.02 -13.65
C PHE A 424 -7.19 1.31 -13.14
N ASP A 425 -8.03 0.82 -14.08
CA ASP A 425 -9.20 0.03 -13.73
C ASP A 425 -8.79 -1.27 -13.02
N PRO A 426 -9.56 -1.76 -12.03
CA PRO A 426 -9.43 -3.12 -11.52
C PRO A 426 -9.64 -4.14 -12.64
N GLN A 427 -8.88 -5.24 -12.66
CA GLN A 427 -8.87 -6.18 -13.79
C GLN A 427 -8.99 -7.65 -13.38
N VAL A 428 -9.55 -8.45 -14.29
CA VAL A 428 -9.52 -9.92 -14.24
C VAL A 428 -8.93 -10.46 -15.53
N LEU A 429 -8.01 -11.40 -15.40
CA LEU A 429 -7.49 -12.21 -16.48
C LEU A 429 -8.43 -13.39 -16.71
N PHE A 430 -8.97 -13.54 -17.92
CA PHE A 430 -9.78 -14.68 -18.32
C PHE A 430 -9.07 -15.55 -19.36
N ILE A 431 -9.29 -16.87 -19.25
CA ILE A 431 -8.73 -17.87 -20.15
C ILE A 431 -9.78 -18.20 -21.20
N VAL A 432 -9.39 -18.08 -22.46
CA VAL A 432 -10.28 -18.29 -23.61
C VAL A 432 -9.67 -19.33 -24.53
N GLU A 433 -10.45 -20.33 -24.91
CA GLU A 433 -10.04 -21.30 -25.93
C GLU A 433 -9.86 -20.61 -27.29
N ASP A 434 -8.72 -20.87 -27.95
CA ASP A 434 -8.41 -20.37 -29.28
C ASP A 434 -7.92 -21.52 -30.17
N GLY A 435 -8.88 -22.21 -30.81
CA GLY A 435 -8.62 -23.37 -31.65
C GLY A 435 -8.06 -24.55 -30.85
N ASN A 436 -6.77 -24.83 -30.98
CA ASN A 436 -6.06 -25.89 -30.23
C ASN A 436 -5.13 -25.30 -29.15
N SER A 437 -5.26 -24.01 -28.85
CA SER A 437 -4.46 -23.29 -27.84
C SER A 437 -5.38 -22.41 -26.99
N TYR A 438 -4.77 -21.53 -26.20
CA TYR A 438 -5.46 -20.57 -25.34
C TYR A 438 -4.97 -19.16 -25.63
N LYS A 439 -5.81 -18.19 -25.30
CA LYS A 439 -5.43 -16.79 -25.15
C LYS A 439 -5.93 -16.26 -23.81
N PHE A 440 -5.33 -15.18 -23.36
CA PHE A 440 -5.61 -14.52 -22.11
C PHE A 440 -6.21 -13.15 -22.37
N ASN A 441 -7.41 -12.90 -21.87
CA ASN A 441 -8.11 -11.62 -21.98
C ASN A 441 -8.03 -10.89 -20.64
N PHE A 442 -7.44 -9.71 -20.63
CA PHE A 442 -7.35 -8.83 -19.48
C PHE A 442 -8.53 -7.86 -19.54
N VAL A 443 -9.50 -8.02 -18.65
CA VAL A 443 -10.80 -7.36 -18.72
C VAL A 443 -10.96 -6.38 -17.55
N SER A 444 -11.35 -5.14 -17.84
CA SER A 444 -11.73 -4.16 -16.83
C SER A 444 -13.00 -4.61 -16.09
N LEU A 445 -12.93 -4.64 -14.76
CA LEU A 445 -14.07 -4.88 -13.88
C LEU A 445 -14.99 -3.65 -13.78
N VAL A 446 -14.65 -2.51 -14.35
CA VAL A 446 -15.54 -1.33 -14.36
C VAL A 446 -16.40 -1.32 -15.62
N THR A 447 -15.78 -1.56 -16.77
CA THR A 447 -16.43 -1.44 -18.08
C THR A 447 -16.86 -2.78 -18.68
N GLY A 448 -16.21 -3.89 -18.31
CA GLY A 448 -16.33 -5.19 -18.96
C GLY A 448 -15.59 -5.27 -20.31
N GLU A 449 -14.83 -4.24 -20.70
CA GLU A 449 -14.06 -4.25 -21.94
C GLU A 449 -12.75 -5.02 -21.76
N THR A 450 -12.38 -5.81 -22.77
CA THR A 450 -11.04 -6.42 -22.85
C THR A 450 -10.03 -5.35 -23.22
N GLU A 451 -9.21 -4.93 -22.27
CA GLU A 451 -8.14 -3.96 -22.50
C GLU A 451 -7.01 -4.53 -23.35
N VAL A 452 -6.61 -5.76 -23.03
CA VAL A 452 -5.52 -6.46 -23.71
C VAL A 452 -5.93 -7.92 -23.93
N SER A 453 -5.56 -8.49 -25.08
CA SER A 453 -5.71 -9.93 -25.36
C SER A 453 -4.38 -10.46 -25.86
N LEU A 454 -3.78 -11.39 -25.12
CA LEU A 454 -2.45 -11.95 -25.42
C LEU A 454 -2.53 -13.45 -25.71
N PRO A 455 -1.76 -13.97 -26.67
CA PRO A 455 -1.70 -15.40 -26.94
C PRO A 455 -0.99 -16.15 -25.80
N TYR A 456 -1.24 -17.46 -25.68
CA TYR A 456 -0.55 -18.33 -24.71
C TYR A 456 0.99 -18.29 -24.81
N MET A 457 1.54 -18.11 -26.01
CA MET A 457 2.97 -18.00 -26.25
C MET A 457 3.29 -16.61 -26.81
N ILE A 458 4.06 -15.83 -26.07
CA ILE A 458 4.43 -14.44 -26.40
C ILE A 458 5.66 -14.40 -27.31
N ALA A 459 6.65 -15.22 -26.99
CA ALA A 459 7.89 -15.38 -27.75
C ALA A 459 8.35 -16.85 -27.71
N GLU A 460 9.43 -17.17 -28.42
CA GLU A 460 9.98 -18.53 -28.41
C GLU A 460 10.34 -18.95 -26.98
N ASN A 461 9.63 -19.96 -26.46
CA ASN A 461 9.73 -20.46 -25.09
C ASN A 461 9.32 -19.48 -23.96
N VAL A 462 8.56 -18.43 -24.27
CA VAL A 462 7.96 -17.53 -23.26
C VAL A 462 6.45 -17.68 -23.29
N TYR A 463 5.88 -18.11 -22.17
CA TYR A 463 4.48 -18.45 -22.05
C TYR A 463 3.78 -17.60 -21.01
N LEU A 464 2.52 -17.27 -21.27
CA LEU A 464 1.60 -16.79 -20.25
C LEU A 464 1.00 -17.96 -19.48
N THR A 465 0.77 -17.75 -18.19
CA THR A 465 0.09 -18.68 -17.30
C THR A 465 -1.14 -18.01 -16.69
N VAL A 466 -1.98 -18.83 -16.04
CA VAL A 466 -3.15 -18.32 -15.31
C VAL A 466 -2.75 -17.48 -14.10
N ASP A 467 -1.53 -17.67 -13.59
CA ASP A 467 -0.96 -16.93 -12.46
C ASP A 467 -0.16 -15.70 -12.92
N THR A 468 -0.47 -15.16 -14.10
CA THR A 468 0.13 -13.92 -14.60
C THR A 468 -0.46 -12.74 -13.84
N GLU A 469 0.40 -11.95 -13.23
CA GLU A 469 0.02 -10.77 -12.42
C GLU A 469 0.43 -9.47 -13.12
N ARG A 470 -0.18 -8.33 -12.76
CA ARG A 470 0.27 -7.01 -13.16
C ARG A 470 1.04 -6.32 -12.05
N ILE A 471 2.19 -5.76 -12.38
CA ILE A 471 3.13 -5.13 -11.44
C ILE A 471 3.30 -3.65 -11.83
N PRO A 472 3.26 -2.71 -10.87
CA PRO A 472 3.56 -1.30 -11.13
C PRO A 472 4.91 -1.14 -11.86
N SER A 473 4.97 -0.16 -12.75
CA SER A 473 6.19 0.25 -13.46
C SER A 473 6.15 1.76 -13.68
N ALA A 474 7.29 2.37 -14.00
CA ALA A 474 7.37 3.83 -14.22
C ALA A 474 6.35 4.36 -15.25
N ASP A 475 6.05 3.57 -16.29
CA ASP A 475 5.10 3.91 -17.37
C ASP A 475 3.69 3.29 -17.19
N GLY A 476 3.36 2.83 -15.97
CA GLY A 476 2.07 2.21 -15.65
C GLY A 476 2.23 0.84 -15.03
N TYR A 477 2.06 -0.24 -15.80
CA TYR A 477 2.28 -1.61 -15.32
C TYR A 477 2.77 -2.54 -16.43
N VAL A 478 3.48 -3.60 -16.02
CA VAL A 478 3.87 -4.75 -16.85
C VAL A 478 3.22 -6.03 -16.31
N PHE A 479 3.12 -7.05 -17.15
CA PHE A 479 2.66 -8.38 -16.75
C PHE A 479 3.84 -9.25 -16.35
N ALA A 480 3.79 -9.88 -15.17
CA ALA A 480 4.77 -10.84 -14.69
C ALA A 480 4.21 -12.25 -14.83
N ALA A 481 4.85 -13.07 -15.67
CA ALA A 481 4.44 -14.44 -15.99
C ALA A 481 5.50 -15.46 -15.60
N ALA A 482 5.21 -16.26 -14.57
CA ALA A 482 6.08 -17.33 -14.12
C ALA A 482 6.19 -18.43 -15.20
N GLN A 483 7.41 -18.81 -15.55
CA GLN A 483 7.64 -19.84 -16.57
C GLN A 483 7.51 -21.24 -15.95
N THR A 484 6.74 -22.11 -16.62
CA THR A 484 6.44 -23.47 -16.14
C THR A 484 7.53 -24.48 -16.45
N ARG A 485 8.60 -24.07 -17.15
CA ARG A 485 9.69 -24.96 -17.59
C ARG A 485 11.03 -24.33 -17.24
N GLY A 486 11.82 -25.07 -16.47
CA GLY A 486 13.22 -24.75 -16.22
C GLY A 486 14.19 -25.44 -17.17
N ALA A 487 15.43 -24.99 -17.18
CA ALA A 487 16.53 -25.56 -17.94
C ALA A 487 17.67 -25.99 -17.02
N SER A 488 18.19 -27.21 -17.22
CA SER A 488 19.42 -27.66 -16.57
C SER A 488 20.65 -27.20 -17.34
N GLN A 489 21.64 -26.69 -16.61
CA GLN A 489 22.94 -26.31 -17.14
C GLN A 489 23.94 -27.47 -17.06
N ASP A 490 25.05 -27.37 -17.80
CA ASP A 490 26.10 -28.39 -17.84
C ASP A 490 26.75 -28.64 -16.46
N ASN A 491 26.73 -27.64 -15.58
CA ASN A 491 27.24 -27.72 -14.21
C ASN A 491 26.27 -28.40 -13.21
N GLY A 492 25.06 -28.77 -13.67
CA GLY A 492 24.00 -29.42 -12.91
C GLY A 492 22.98 -28.49 -12.27
N ASP A 493 23.16 -27.16 -12.37
CA ASP A 493 22.18 -26.19 -11.86
C ASP A 493 20.93 -26.18 -12.71
N VAL A 494 19.79 -25.89 -12.08
CA VAL A 494 18.49 -25.76 -12.72
C VAL A 494 18.03 -24.32 -12.57
N TYR A 495 17.70 -23.69 -13.69
CA TYR A 495 17.12 -22.36 -13.73
C TYR A 495 15.66 -22.44 -14.09
N THR A 496 14.81 -21.73 -13.36
CA THR A 496 13.47 -21.35 -13.80
C THR A 496 13.47 -19.86 -14.20
N ALA A 497 12.33 -19.29 -14.59
CA ALA A 497 12.29 -17.89 -15.01
C ALA A 497 10.98 -17.18 -14.69
N MET A 498 11.06 -15.86 -14.51
CA MET A 498 9.94 -14.93 -14.51
C MET A 498 10.06 -14.03 -15.74
N ALA A 499 9.04 -13.98 -16.59
CA ALA A 499 9.04 -13.13 -17.77
C ALA A 499 8.19 -11.88 -17.53
N TYR A 500 8.76 -10.71 -17.78
CA TYR A 500 8.06 -9.43 -17.73
C TYR A 500 7.65 -9.02 -19.14
N ILE A 501 6.36 -8.71 -19.31
CA ILE A 501 5.72 -8.52 -20.60
C ILE A 501 5.00 -7.17 -20.59
N THR A 502 5.29 -6.35 -21.60
CA THR A 502 4.63 -5.06 -21.79
C THR A 502 3.16 -5.23 -22.17
N ARG A 503 2.36 -4.16 -22.03
CA ARG A 503 0.93 -4.18 -22.38
C ARG A 503 0.65 -4.46 -23.86
N ASP A 504 1.59 -4.18 -24.75
CA ASP A 504 1.52 -4.51 -26.18
C ASP A 504 2.04 -5.93 -26.51
N GLY A 505 2.35 -6.73 -25.48
CA GLY A 505 2.71 -8.14 -25.63
C GLY A 505 4.15 -8.36 -26.11
N GLN A 506 5.07 -7.44 -25.80
CA GLN A 506 6.51 -7.64 -26.00
C GLN A 506 7.16 -8.09 -24.70
N VAL A 507 8.23 -8.88 -24.80
CA VAL A 507 9.05 -9.22 -23.62
C VAL A 507 9.89 -7.99 -23.28
N ASP A 508 9.70 -7.47 -22.06
CA ASP A 508 10.50 -6.40 -21.50
C ASP A 508 11.86 -6.95 -21.04
N HIS A 509 11.83 -7.88 -20.08
CA HIS A 509 12.98 -8.66 -19.64
C HIS A 509 12.57 -10.03 -19.06
N ILE A 510 13.56 -10.87 -18.75
CA ILE A 510 13.35 -12.18 -18.13
C ILE A 510 14.36 -12.34 -17.00
N ASP A 511 13.85 -12.60 -15.80
CA ASP A 511 14.67 -12.95 -14.65
C ASP A 511 14.88 -14.46 -14.62
N TYR A 512 16.14 -14.88 -14.67
CA TYR A 512 16.54 -16.28 -14.60
C TYR A 512 16.90 -16.65 -13.16
N ILE A 513 16.10 -17.55 -12.59
CA ILE A 513 16.12 -17.85 -11.16
C ILE A 513 16.81 -19.19 -10.93
N ASN A 514 17.98 -19.17 -10.28
CA ASN A 514 18.73 -20.39 -9.95
C ASN A 514 18.09 -21.11 -8.75
N VAL A 515 17.52 -22.30 -8.97
CA VAL A 515 16.91 -23.13 -7.91
C VAL A 515 17.84 -24.26 -7.43
N GLY A 516 19.10 -24.20 -7.84
CA GLY A 516 20.16 -25.15 -7.48
C GLY A 516 20.07 -26.47 -8.24
N LYS A 517 20.68 -27.52 -7.68
CA LYS A 517 20.91 -28.81 -8.37
C LYS A 517 19.85 -29.85 -8.07
N ASN A 518 19.71 -30.84 -8.96
CA ASN A 518 18.84 -32.01 -8.75
C ASN A 518 17.36 -31.68 -8.53
N VAL A 519 16.88 -30.57 -9.09
CA VAL A 519 15.46 -30.18 -9.05
C VAL A 519 14.71 -30.84 -10.21
N ASP A 520 13.63 -31.56 -9.92
CA ASP A 520 12.74 -32.12 -10.93
C ASP A 520 11.61 -31.17 -11.33
N LEU A 521 11.13 -30.37 -10.37
CA LEU A 521 10.04 -29.41 -10.54
C LEU A 521 10.31 -28.17 -9.68
N ALA A 522 10.00 -26.99 -10.22
CA ALA A 522 10.04 -25.72 -9.50
C ALA A 522 8.77 -24.93 -9.84
N GLN A 523 8.19 -24.28 -8.84
CA GLN A 523 7.04 -23.39 -8.99
C GLN A 523 7.37 -22.07 -8.28
N ILE A 524 7.27 -20.96 -9.02
CA ILE A 524 7.46 -19.62 -8.47
C ILE A 524 6.12 -19.14 -7.92
N TYR A 525 6.15 -18.48 -6.76
CA TYR A 525 5.00 -17.75 -6.24
C TYR A 525 4.83 -16.45 -7.02
N SER A 526 3.70 -16.28 -7.70
CA SER A 526 3.43 -15.14 -8.59
C SER A 526 2.21 -14.34 -8.17
N TYR A 527 1.93 -14.30 -6.87
CA TYR A 527 0.94 -13.37 -6.31
C TYR A 527 1.60 -12.01 -6.04
N TYR A 528 0.82 -10.93 -6.11
CA TYR A 528 1.34 -9.55 -6.03
C TYR A 528 2.22 -9.29 -4.79
N ASP A 529 1.85 -9.86 -3.64
CA ASP A 529 2.57 -9.74 -2.37
C ASP A 529 4.02 -10.23 -2.44
N GLY A 530 4.32 -11.18 -3.33
CA GLY A 530 5.66 -11.73 -3.51
C GLY A 530 6.55 -10.94 -4.48
N PHE A 531 6.06 -9.83 -5.04
CA PHE A 531 6.79 -9.01 -5.99
C PHE A 531 7.24 -7.66 -5.41
N ASP A 532 7.02 -7.38 -4.14
CA ASP A 532 7.74 -6.26 -3.51
C ASP A 532 9.23 -6.65 -3.38
N PRO A 533 10.19 -5.96 -4.02
CA PRO A 533 11.61 -6.28 -3.86
C PRO A 533 12.07 -6.17 -2.39
N TYR A 534 11.36 -5.40 -1.56
CA TYR A 534 11.79 -5.13 -0.19
C TYR A 534 11.17 -6.07 0.86
N ILE A 535 10.40 -7.07 0.44
CA ILE A 535 9.72 -7.99 1.37
C ILE A 535 10.69 -8.97 2.04
N PHE A 536 11.74 -9.39 1.33
CA PHE A 536 12.72 -10.37 1.83
C PHE A 536 14.07 -9.75 2.18
N ASN A 537 14.42 -8.66 1.52
CA ASN A 537 15.70 -7.99 1.61
C ASN A 537 15.48 -6.47 1.59
N LEU A 538 16.51 -5.69 1.88
CA LEU A 538 16.44 -4.23 1.78
C LEU A 538 17.17 -3.70 0.54
N ASP A 539 17.70 -4.55 -0.34
CA ASP A 539 18.31 -4.11 -1.59
C ASP A 539 17.28 -4.01 -2.73
N ASP A 540 17.71 -3.52 -3.90
CA ASP A 540 16.83 -3.38 -5.07
C ASP A 540 16.73 -4.68 -5.90
N ASN A 541 17.45 -5.74 -5.50
CA ASN A 541 17.31 -7.02 -6.17
C ASN A 541 15.95 -7.60 -5.84
N ARG A 542 15.31 -8.17 -6.84
CA ARG A 542 14.05 -8.86 -6.63
C ARG A 542 14.31 -10.27 -6.17
N GLU A 543 13.71 -10.67 -5.05
CA GLU A 543 13.67 -12.08 -4.66
C GLU A 543 12.36 -12.76 -5.04
N TYR A 544 12.47 -14.06 -5.27
CA TYR A 544 11.38 -14.94 -5.62
C TYR A 544 11.27 -16.08 -4.62
N MET A 545 10.05 -16.33 -4.16
CA MET A 545 9.74 -17.59 -3.52
C MET A 545 9.58 -18.68 -4.56
N ALA A 546 10.32 -19.78 -4.39
CA ALA A 546 10.20 -20.96 -5.22
C ALA A 546 9.95 -22.21 -4.36
N LEU A 547 8.88 -22.94 -4.66
CA LEU A 547 8.64 -24.27 -4.12
C LEU A 547 9.22 -25.31 -5.10
N VAL A 548 10.16 -26.13 -4.63
CA VAL A 548 10.88 -27.08 -5.48
C VAL A 548 10.68 -28.52 -5.01
N LYS A 549 10.68 -29.45 -5.97
CA LYS A 549 10.81 -30.90 -5.70
C LYS A 549 12.22 -31.34 -6.04
N ARG A 550 13.04 -31.54 -5.00
CA ARG A 550 14.45 -31.94 -5.14
C ARG A 550 14.60 -33.45 -4.98
N LYS A 551 15.46 -34.06 -5.81
CA LYS A 551 15.83 -35.47 -5.65
C LYS A 551 16.60 -35.67 -4.36
N ASN A 552 16.33 -36.78 -3.69
CA ASN A 552 17.14 -37.23 -2.57
C ASN A 552 18.57 -37.58 -3.03
N ASP A 553 19.56 -37.44 -2.15
CA ASP A 553 20.97 -37.72 -2.45
C ASP A 553 21.24 -39.16 -2.94
N ASP A 554 20.40 -40.10 -2.52
CA ASP A 554 20.46 -41.50 -2.95
C ASP A 554 19.84 -41.74 -4.34
N GLY A 555 19.29 -40.70 -4.96
CA GLY A 555 18.60 -40.71 -6.24
C GLY A 555 17.23 -41.40 -6.20
N LYS A 556 16.70 -41.73 -5.02
CA LYS A 556 15.42 -42.45 -4.86
C LYS A 556 14.38 -41.55 -4.21
N GLY A 557 13.43 -41.10 -5.02
CA GLY A 557 12.35 -40.23 -4.59
C GLY A 557 12.77 -38.76 -4.52
N ASN A 558 11.86 -37.93 -4.03
CA ASN A 558 12.02 -36.49 -3.90
C ASN A 558 11.42 -36.00 -2.58
N HIS A 559 11.75 -34.76 -2.23
CA HIS A 559 11.13 -34.01 -1.14
C HIS A 559 10.89 -32.56 -1.60
N GLU A 560 10.05 -31.86 -0.84
CA GLU A 560 9.68 -30.46 -1.10
C GLU A 560 10.57 -29.52 -0.29
N GLU A 561 11.04 -28.45 -0.94
CA GLU A 561 11.77 -27.36 -0.30
C GLU A 561 11.17 -26.00 -0.71
N LEU A 562 11.11 -25.07 0.23
CA LEU A 562 10.86 -23.66 -0.03
C LEU A 562 12.20 -22.92 -0.13
N LEU A 563 12.38 -22.19 -1.22
CA LEU A 563 13.51 -21.30 -1.46
C LEU A 563 13.04 -19.84 -1.52
N VAL A 564 13.86 -18.92 -1.02
CA VAL A 564 13.80 -17.49 -1.37
C VAL A 564 15.11 -17.17 -2.06
N VAL A 565 15.03 -16.82 -3.35
CA VAL A 565 16.19 -16.73 -4.26
C VAL A 565 16.15 -15.41 -5.00
N SER A 566 17.32 -14.77 -5.15
CA SER A 566 17.44 -13.52 -5.89
C SER A 566 17.35 -13.73 -7.40
N SER A 567 16.97 -12.66 -8.09
CA SER A 567 17.16 -12.47 -9.53
C SER A 567 18.64 -12.36 -9.92
N ASP A 568 19.54 -11.99 -8.99
CA ASP A 568 20.98 -12.11 -9.19
C ASP A 568 21.38 -13.60 -9.15
N PRO A 569 21.80 -14.21 -10.28
CA PRO A 569 22.09 -15.64 -10.35
C PRO A 569 23.34 -16.05 -9.57
N GLU A 570 24.18 -15.09 -9.16
CA GLU A 570 25.37 -15.32 -8.33
C GLU A 570 25.07 -15.22 -6.83
N ALA A 571 23.91 -14.70 -6.44
CA ALA A 571 23.50 -14.62 -5.05
C ALA A 571 23.07 -15.99 -4.51
N GLU A 572 23.48 -16.28 -3.28
CA GLU A 572 23.02 -17.46 -2.55
C GLU A 572 21.55 -17.29 -2.12
N PRO A 573 20.76 -18.38 -1.99
CA PRO A 573 19.40 -18.29 -1.48
C PRO A 573 19.34 -17.62 -0.10
N LEU A 574 18.46 -16.64 0.09
CA LEU A 574 18.21 -15.98 1.39
C LEU A 574 17.56 -16.94 2.40
N LEU A 575 16.79 -17.90 1.88
CA LEU A 575 16.12 -18.92 2.67
C LEU A 575 16.08 -20.23 1.89
N GLN A 576 16.35 -21.34 2.58
CA GLN A 576 16.13 -22.69 2.07
C GLN A 576 15.60 -23.57 3.20
N LEU A 577 14.35 -23.99 3.10
CA LEU A 577 13.66 -24.84 4.07
C LEU A 577 13.24 -26.14 3.42
N GLY A 578 13.65 -27.27 3.98
CA GLY A 578 13.20 -28.60 3.55
C GLY A 578 12.40 -29.31 4.67
N PRO A 579 12.21 -30.62 4.56
CA PRO A 579 11.66 -31.42 5.66
C PRO A 579 12.54 -31.30 6.91
N ASP A 580 11.89 -31.15 8.05
CA ASP A 580 12.54 -31.01 9.35
C ASP A 580 12.40 -32.30 10.18
N GLU A 581 13.46 -32.71 10.88
CA GLU A 581 13.45 -33.94 11.68
C GLU A 581 12.42 -33.91 12.81
N GLU A 582 12.19 -32.75 13.42
CA GLU A 582 11.24 -32.55 14.52
C GLU A 582 9.83 -32.29 14.00
N MET A 583 9.68 -31.37 13.05
CA MET A 583 8.39 -30.82 12.60
C MET A 583 7.76 -31.58 11.43
N GLY A 584 8.56 -32.32 10.64
CA GLY A 584 8.09 -33.15 9.52
C GLY A 584 8.18 -32.47 8.16
N SER A 585 7.22 -32.75 7.28
CA SER A 585 7.21 -32.21 5.91
C SER A 585 6.50 -30.86 5.87
N ILE A 586 6.92 -29.98 4.94
CA ILE A 586 6.20 -28.72 4.67
C ILE A 586 4.77 -29.05 4.25
N ALA A 587 3.80 -28.31 4.77
CA ALA A 587 2.38 -28.49 4.54
C ALA A 587 1.71 -27.25 3.93
N ASN A 588 2.03 -26.06 4.43
CA ASN A 588 1.49 -24.79 3.93
C ASN A 588 2.50 -23.66 4.14
N ILE A 589 2.45 -22.63 3.30
CA ILE A 589 3.28 -21.44 3.34
C ILE A 589 2.36 -20.24 3.15
N ALA A 590 2.46 -19.25 4.03
CA ALA A 590 1.64 -18.05 3.96
C ALA A 590 2.45 -16.82 4.36
N PHE A 591 2.15 -15.70 3.71
CA PHE A 591 2.47 -14.40 4.26
C PHE A 591 1.39 -13.98 5.26
N VAL A 592 1.80 -13.34 6.34
CA VAL A 592 0.89 -12.90 7.40
C VAL A 592 1.30 -11.49 7.84
N ASN A 593 0.31 -10.61 8.01
CA ASN A 593 0.49 -9.22 8.45
C ASN A 593 1.46 -8.39 7.57
N LEU A 594 1.49 -8.61 6.25
CA LEU A 594 2.39 -7.88 5.33
C LEU A 594 2.21 -6.37 5.38
N ASP A 595 0.97 -5.91 5.45
CA ASP A 595 0.62 -4.49 5.56
C ASP A 595 0.76 -3.93 7.00
N GLY A 596 1.15 -4.76 7.97
CA GLY A 596 1.25 -4.40 9.39
C GLY A 596 2.69 -4.24 9.88
N ASP A 597 2.83 -3.99 11.19
CA ASP A 597 4.13 -3.69 11.83
C ASP A 597 5.00 -4.94 12.08
N ASP A 598 4.49 -6.13 11.79
CA ASP A 598 5.16 -7.41 12.04
C ASP A 598 4.92 -8.40 10.88
N PRO A 599 5.41 -8.08 9.67
CA PRO A 599 5.24 -8.93 8.51
C PRO A 599 6.01 -10.25 8.71
N ARG A 600 5.37 -11.36 8.37
CA ARG A 600 5.91 -12.71 8.58
C ARG A 600 5.70 -13.62 7.38
N LEU A 601 6.70 -14.45 7.13
CA LEU A 601 6.58 -15.67 6.33
C LEU A 601 6.38 -16.85 7.27
N VAL A 602 5.21 -17.47 7.23
CA VAL A 602 4.83 -18.59 8.09
C VAL A 602 4.85 -19.88 7.29
N VAL A 603 5.64 -20.85 7.78
CA VAL A 603 5.73 -22.20 7.21
C VAL A 603 5.13 -23.19 8.19
N SER A 604 4.14 -23.93 7.72
CA SER A 604 3.46 -24.98 8.45
C SER A 604 4.08 -26.33 8.11
N TYR A 605 4.38 -27.12 9.13
CA TYR A 605 4.91 -28.47 8.98
C TYR A 605 3.92 -29.50 9.51
N VAL A 606 3.94 -30.71 8.95
CA VAL A 606 3.14 -31.85 9.43
C VAL A 606 3.99 -33.08 9.70
N LYS A 607 3.78 -33.68 10.87
CA LYS A 607 4.37 -34.95 11.30
C LYS A 607 3.40 -35.76 12.13
N ASP A 608 3.19 -37.02 11.77
CA ASP A 608 2.32 -37.95 12.52
C ASP A 608 0.92 -37.36 12.82
N TYR A 609 0.35 -36.62 11.86
CA TYR A 609 -0.93 -35.89 11.98
C TYR A 609 -0.95 -34.73 12.99
N SER A 610 0.21 -34.21 13.37
CA SER A 610 0.36 -32.97 14.16
C SER A 610 1.01 -31.88 13.32
N TYR A 611 0.54 -30.65 13.51
CA TYR A 611 0.96 -29.45 12.78
C TYR A 611 1.83 -28.54 13.65
N THR A 612 2.80 -27.87 13.03
CA THR A 612 3.65 -26.86 13.69
C THR A 612 3.82 -25.63 12.79
N PHE A 613 3.60 -24.42 13.33
CA PHE A 613 3.95 -23.17 12.65
C PHE A 613 5.38 -22.74 13.01
N ALA A 614 6.16 -22.42 11.98
CA ALA A 614 7.46 -21.77 12.05
C ALA A 614 7.35 -20.41 11.37
N ALA A 615 7.48 -19.32 12.13
CA ALA A 615 7.34 -17.97 11.62
C ALA A 615 8.69 -17.27 11.48
N HIS A 616 8.99 -16.82 10.27
CA HIS A 616 10.14 -16.02 9.92
C HIS A 616 9.71 -14.56 9.85
N GLN A 617 10.38 -13.69 10.60
CA GLN A 617 10.15 -12.25 10.52
C GLN A 617 10.70 -11.73 9.20
N LEU A 618 9.96 -10.82 8.56
CA LEU A 618 10.35 -10.17 7.31
C LEU A 618 10.79 -8.71 7.55
N PRO A 619 11.72 -8.18 6.75
CA PRO A 619 12.55 -8.89 5.77
C PRO A 619 13.50 -9.91 6.44
N LEU A 620 13.95 -10.89 5.66
CA LEU A 620 14.88 -11.91 6.11
C LEU A 620 16.30 -11.35 6.29
N VAL A 621 16.63 -10.33 5.51
CA VAL A 621 17.90 -9.60 5.54
C VAL A 621 17.62 -8.13 5.83
N GLY A 622 18.30 -7.58 6.84
CA GLY A 622 18.23 -6.16 7.19
C GLY A 622 19.35 -5.35 6.52
N TYR A 623 19.73 -4.22 7.13
CA TYR A 623 20.79 -3.35 6.58
C TYR A 623 22.14 -4.07 6.46
N GLU A 624 22.74 -4.05 5.26
CA GLU A 624 24.05 -4.66 4.99
C GLU A 624 25.22 -3.89 5.63
N GLN A 625 25.07 -2.57 5.76
CA GLN A 625 26.12 -1.66 6.22
C GLN A 625 25.71 -0.94 7.49
N GLY A 626 26.61 -0.95 8.47
CA GLY A 626 26.37 -0.36 9.78
C GLY A 626 25.89 -1.37 10.81
N SER A 627 25.61 -0.90 12.02
CA SER A 627 25.04 -1.69 13.10
C SER A 627 23.96 -0.91 13.87
N GLY A 628 23.45 0.18 13.29
CA GLY A 628 22.52 1.11 13.93
C GLY A 628 23.10 1.89 15.11
N SER A 629 24.39 1.75 15.40
CA SER A 629 25.03 2.43 16.53
C SER A 629 25.56 3.80 16.11
N ARG A 630 25.73 4.73 17.06
CA ARG A 630 26.28 6.06 16.78
C ARG A 630 27.61 6.05 16.00
N GLY A 631 28.50 5.10 16.28
CA GLY A 631 29.80 4.99 15.58
C GLY A 631 29.73 4.24 14.25
N ARG A 632 28.65 3.51 14.01
CA ARG A 632 28.41 2.70 12.80
C ARG A 632 26.91 2.76 12.49
N PRO A 633 26.39 3.92 12.02
CA PRO A 633 24.98 4.06 11.67
C PRO A 633 24.63 3.08 10.54
N TYR A 634 23.38 2.65 10.48
CA TYR A 634 22.86 1.96 9.31
C TYR A 634 22.94 2.89 8.09
N VAL A 635 23.35 2.34 6.95
CA VAL A 635 23.41 3.08 5.69
C VAL A 635 22.20 2.70 4.85
N ILE A 636 21.38 3.69 4.49
CA ILE A 636 20.18 3.51 3.66
C ILE A 636 20.51 3.90 2.23
N THR A 637 20.28 2.99 1.28
CA THR A 637 20.53 3.21 -0.15
C THR A 637 19.32 2.93 -1.03
N THR A 638 18.20 2.50 -0.44
CA THR A 638 17.01 2.00 -1.16
C THR A 638 15.73 2.44 -0.44
N VAL A 639 14.58 2.27 -1.12
CA VAL A 639 13.26 2.54 -0.53
C VAL A 639 12.96 1.56 0.62
N GLY A 640 13.31 0.28 0.48
CA GLY A 640 13.13 -0.71 1.55
C GLY A 640 13.86 -0.31 2.83
N GLY A 641 15.07 0.24 2.72
CA GLY A 641 15.81 0.76 3.86
C GLY A 641 15.11 1.95 4.55
N LEU A 642 14.37 2.79 3.82
CA LEU A 642 13.56 3.86 4.43
C LEU A 642 12.36 3.28 5.21
N GLN A 643 11.64 2.34 4.61
CA GLN A 643 10.48 1.67 5.23
C GLN A 643 10.87 0.94 6.52
N HIS A 644 12.07 0.36 6.55
CA HIS A 644 12.54 -0.47 7.66
C HIS A 644 13.08 0.34 8.86
N ILE A 645 13.05 1.68 8.84
CA ILE A 645 13.42 2.51 10.02
C ILE A 645 12.55 2.17 11.24
N SER A 646 11.27 1.86 11.00
CA SER A 646 10.28 1.52 12.03
C SER A 646 10.66 0.29 12.88
N ALA A 647 11.46 -0.63 12.33
CA ALA A 647 11.89 -1.84 13.02
C ALA A 647 12.99 -1.58 14.07
N SER A 648 13.69 -0.45 14.01
CA SER A 648 14.72 -0.04 14.98
C SER A 648 14.72 1.48 15.17
N PRO A 649 13.65 2.05 15.74
CA PRO A 649 13.41 3.48 15.70
C PRO A 649 14.32 4.30 16.64
N ASP A 650 15.15 3.64 17.46
CA ASP A 650 16.16 4.24 18.34
C ASP A 650 17.58 4.22 17.74
N ALA A 651 17.75 3.66 16.54
CA ALA A 651 19.05 3.52 15.89
C ALA A 651 19.52 4.80 15.16
N TYR A 652 20.79 4.80 14.75
CA TYR A 652 21.40 5.86 13.95
C TYR A 652 21.43 5.45 12.47
N TYR A 653 21.05 6.37 11.59
CA TYR A 653 20.89 6.17 10.16
C TYR A 653 21.61 7.28 9.38
N VAL A 654 22.17 6.90 8.24
CA VAL A 654 22.68 7.83 7.23
C VAL A 654 22.18 7.42 5.85
N LEU A 655 21.87 8.37 4.98
CA LEU A 655 21.74 8.03 3.56
C LEU A 655 23.12 7.76 2.94
N GLY A 656 23.18 6.78 2.05
CA GLY A 656 24.37 6.38 1.30
C GLY A 656 24.43 6.93 -0.13
N CYS A 657 23.27 7.20 -0.72
CA CYS A 657 23.07 7.75 -2.05
C CYS A 657 21.72 8.47 -2.12
N ASP A 658 21.44 9.11 -3.27
CA ASP A 658 20.08 9.54 -3.61
C ASP A 658 19.18 8.30 -3.79
N ILE A 659 17.90 8.42 -3.45
CA ILE A 659 16.89 7.36 -3.49
C ILE A 659 15.72 7.84 -4.34
N ASP A 660 15.35 7.08 -5.37
CA ASP A 660 14.13 7.29 -6.14
C ASP A 660 13.03 6.33 -5.66
N ALA A 661 11.92 6.87 -5.16
CA ALA A 661 10.77 6.10 -4.68
C ALA A 661 9.66 5.92 -5.74
N SER A 662 9.94 6.22 -7.01
CA SER A 662 8.98 6.07 -8.09
C SER A 662 8.42 4.64 -8.17
N GLY A 663 7.10 4.52 -8.35
CA GLY A 663 6.41 3.22 -8.39
C GLY A 663 6.16 2.56 -7.03
N HIS A 664 6.63 3.15 -5.92
CA HIS A 664 6.44 2.64 -4.56
C HIS A 664 5.62 3.61 -3.71
N THR A 665 4.47 3.15 -3.19
CA THR A 665 3.76 3.87 -2.12
C THR A 665 4.31 3.41 -0.77
N LEU A 666 4.85 4.32 0.03
CA LEU A 666 5.36 3.98 1.37
C LEU A 666 4.24 4.10 2.39
N LYS A 667 3.77 2.95 2.87
CA LYS A 667 2.86 2.89 4.03
C LYS A 667 3.70 2.98 5.31
N THR A 668 3.54 4.05 6.07
CA THR A 668 4.27 4.23 7.34
C THR A 668 3.42 3.80 8.53
N SER A 669 3.94 2.87 9.33
CA SER A 669 3.38 2.46 10.62
C SER A 669 3.42 3.58 11.65
N LYS A 670 2.68 3.44 12.76
CA LYS A 670 2.77 4.40 13.88
C LYS A 670 3.90 4.00 14.83
N TYR A 671 4.98 4.78 14.87
CA TYR A 671 6.10 4.57 15.78
C TYR A 671 6.72 5.88 16.28
N GLU A 672 7.47 5.78 17.37
CA GLU A 672 8.24 6.88 17.97
C GLU A 672 9.72 6.73 17.61
N PHE A 673 10.21 7.60 16.73
CA PHE A 673 11.62 7.68 16.36
C PHE A 673 12.40 8.47 17.41
N THR A 674 13.33 7.78 18.07
CA THR A 674 14.24 8.37 19.07
C THR A 674 15.69 8.41 18.62
N GLY A 675 15.97 7.87 17.43
CA GLY A 675 17.28 7.79 16.82
C GLY A 675 17.79 9.09 16.18
N VAL A 676 18.70 8.92 15.22
CA VAL A 676 19.22 10.01 14.37
C VAL A 676 19.14 9.60 12.91
N LEU A 677 18.57 10.44 12.05
CA LEU A 677 18.61 10.29 10.59
C LEU A 677 19.38 11.46 9.98
N ASP A 678 20.52 11.17 9.35
CA ASP A 678 21.35 12.17 8.67
C ASP A 678 21.42 11.88 7.17
N GLY A 679 20.71 12.67 6.37
CA GLY A 679 20.64 12.50 4.93
C GLY A 679 21.94 12.83 4.20
N LYS A 680 22.95 13.43 4.86
CA LYS A 680 24.23 13.85 4.27
C LYS A 680 24.11 14.73 3.01
N GLY A 681 22.97 15.36 2.79
CA GLY A 681 22.66 16.16 1.60
C GLY A 681 22.12 15.36 0.43
N TYR A 682 21.91 14.05 0.57
CA TYR A 682 21.26 13.22 -0.45
C TYR A 682 19.76 13.51 -0.55
N THR A 683 19.21 13.11 -1.69
CA THR A 683 17.83 13.38 -2.10
C THR A 683 16.99 12.11 -2.04
N ILE A 684 15.75 12.24 -1.55
CA ILE A 684 14.69 11.25 -1.73
C ILE A 684 13.68 11.84 -2.74
N SER A 685 13.52 11.20 -3.88
CA SER A 685 12.65 11.66 -4.96
C SER A 685 11.36 10.83 -5.07
N ASN A 686 10.29 11.44 -5.58
CA ASN A 686 9.06 10.76 -6.00
C ASN A 686 8.37 9.95 -4.88
N LEU A 687 8.47 10.43 -3.64
CA LEU A 687 7.90 9.77 -2.48
C LEU A 687 6.37 9.92 -2.46
N ASP A 688 5.61 8.81 -2.52
CA ASP A 688 4.14 8.81 -2.37
C ASP A 688 3.73 8.36 -0.96
N LEU A 689 3.04 9.25 -0.23
CA LEU A 689 2.72 9.12 1.19
C LEU A 689 1.21 9.30 1.47
N ASP A 690 0.69 8.52 2.41
CA ASP A 690 -0.63 8.73 3.04
C ASP A 690 -0.52 9.30 4.47
N ARG A 691 0.71 9.33 5.00
CA ARG A 691 1.13 9.76 6.34
C ARG A 691 2.58 10.27 6.29
N ALA A 692 2.98 11.01 7.32
CA ALA A 692 4.36 11.49 7.44
C ALA A 692 5.40 10.35 7.42
N LEU A 693 6.53 10.57 6.73
CA LEU A 693 7.62 9.58 6.61
C LEU A 693 8.07 9.03 7.97
N ILE A 694 8.17 9.90 8.99
CA ILE A 694 8.45 9.53 10.37
C ILE A 694 7.34 10.09 11.27
N PRO A 695 6.37 9.27 11.71
CA PRO A 695 5.16 9.76 12.39
C PRO A 695 5.46 10.63 13.61
N THR A 696 6.36 10.18 14.49
CA THR A 696 6.79 10.95 15.66
C THR A 696 8.31 10.94 15.76
N VAL A 697 8.92 12.12 15.83
CA VAL A 697 10.34 12.28 16.15
C VAL A 697 10.42 12.85 17.55
N MET A 698 11.08 12.14 18.46
CA MET A 698 11.17 12.58 19.85
C MET A 698 12.53 12.33 20.48
N LYS A 699 12.89 13.18 21.44
CA LYS A 699 14.03 12.94 22.32
C LYS A 699 13.54 12.45 23.68
N PRO A 700 13.95 11.27 24.14
CA PRO A 700 13.65 10.81 25.50
C PRO A 700 14.20 11.80 26.55
N SER A 701 13.41 12.11 27.59
CA SER A 701 13.74 13.17 28.57
C SER A 701 15.05 12.92 29.33
N GLU A 702 15.41 11.66 29.53
CA GLU A 702 16.63 11.24 30.24
C GLU A 702 17.84 11.04 29.31
N ALA A 703 17.70 11.28 27.99
CA ALA A 703 18.78 11.06 27.04
C ALA A 703 19.89 12.12 27.16
N ASP A 704 21.08 11.68 27.56
CA ASP A 704 22.31 12.48 27.61
C ASP A 704 23.15 12.40 26.32
N TYR A 705 22.61 11.72 25.30
CA TYR A 705 23.18 11.54 23.97
C TYR A 705 22.33 12.24 22.89
N GLU A 706 22.83 12.21 21.65
CA GLU A 706 22.13 12.75 20.47
C GLU A 706 21.00 11.80 20.07
N ALA A 707 19.76 12.26 20.18
CA ALA A 707 18.55 11.47 19.99
C ALA A 707 17.42 12.39 19.52
N GLY A 708 16.49 11.86 18.73
CA GLY A 708 15.40 12.63 18.12
C GLY A 708 15.92 13.70 17.16
N VAL A 709 16.77 13.30 16.20
CA VAL A 709 17.37 14.24 15.23
C VAL A 709 17.12 13.78 13.80
N VAL A 710 16.66 14.68 12.94
CA VAL A 710 16.63 14.48 11.48
C VAL A 710 17.31 15.66 10.80
N ARG A 711 18.27 15.42 9.90
CA ARG A 711 19.01 16.51 9.25
C ARG A 711 19.57 16.21 7.87
N ASN A 712 19.98 17.26 7.17
CA ASN A 712 20.74 17.22 5.90
C ASN A 712 20.04 16.38 4.83
N LEU A 713 18.77 16.63 4.55
CA LEU A 713 17.96 15.78 3.67
C LEU A 713 17.18 16.60 2.67
N ASN A 714 17.19 16.19 1.41
CA ASN A 714 16.39 16.80 0.35
C ASN A 714 15.24 15.88 -0.05
N PHE A 715 14.06 16.44 -0.29
CA PHE A 715 12.92 15.77 -0.92
C PHE A 715 12.61 16.45 -2.23
N VAL A 716 12.44 15.67 -3.30
CA VAL A 716 12.06 16.19 -4.64
C VAL A 716 10.79 15.50 -5.10
N ASN A 717 9.79 16.28 -5.49
CA ASN A 717 8.50 15.79 -5.96
C ASN A 717 7.81 14.79 -4.99
N PRO A 718 7.73 15.04 -3.66
CA PRO A 718 6.96 14.17 -2.79
C PRO A 718 5.45 14.51 -2.87
N THR A 719 4.60 13.49 -2.78
CA THR A 719 3.15 13.60 -2.70
C THR A 719 2.64 13.11 -1.34
N LEU A 720 1.79 13.91 -0.69
CA LEU A 720 1.10 13.52 0.54
C LEU A 720 -0.41 13.68 0.38
N GLU A 721 -1.13 12.57 0.46
CA GLU A 721 -2.59 12.53 0.59
C GLU A 721 -2.95 12.21 2.05
N ALA A 722 -3.06 13.25 2.87
CA ALA A 722 -3.15 13.08 4.32
C ALA A 722 -4.48 12.46 4.76
N SER A 723 -4.37 11.33 5.47
CA SER A 723 -5.49 10.52 5.97
C SER A 723 -5.74 10.63 7.49
N ALA A 724 -5.02 11.52 8.18
CA ALA A 724 -5.11 11.74 9.62
C ALA A 724 -4.72 13.17 10.00
N GLU A 725 -4.93 13.54 11.26
CA GLU A 725 -4.55 14.85 11.80
C GLU A 725 -3.03 15.02 11.93
N ASP A 726 -2.60 16.30 11.98
CA ASP A 726 -1.22 16.72 12.16
C ASP A 726 -0.25 16.12 11.12
N GLN A 727 -0.69 15.82 9.89
CA GLN A 727 0.20 15.21 8.89
C GLN A 727 1.04 16.24 8.14
N ALA A 728 2.23 15.81 7.72
CA ALA A 728 3.16 16.59 6.92
C ALA A 728 4.14 15.63 6.22
N ILE A 729 4.99 16.12 5.32
CA ILE A 729 5.90 15.25 4.54
C ILE A 729 6.87 14.48 5.45
N LEU A 730 7.51 15.17 6.42
CA LEU A 730 8.56 14.57 7.23
C LEU A 730 8.04 13.95 8.53
N ALA A 731 7.34 14.72 9.36
CA ALA A 731 6.89 14.24 10.67
C ALA A 731 5.52 14.77 11.09
N SER A 732 4.72 13.93 11.75
CA SER A 732 3.46 14.41 12.33
C SER A 732 3.69 15.15 13.64
N VAL A 733 4.58 14.61 14.50
CA VAL A 733 4.88 15.19 15.81
C VAL A 733 6.38 15.28 16.04
N LEU A 734 6.84 16.46 16.49
CA LEU A 734 8.19 16.70 16.98
C LEU A 734 8.15 17.05 18.48
N SER A 735 8.90 16.33 19.32
CA SER A 735 8.87 16.51 20.78
C SER A 735 10.24 16.35 21.45
N GLY A 736 10.78 17.41 22.09
CA GLY A 736 12.15 17.41 22.61
C GLY A 736 13.25 17.31 21.54
N ALA A 737 12.89 17.38 20.26
CA ALA A 737 13.68 16.89 19.14
C ALA A 737 14.10 18.01 18.18
N THR A 738 14.98 17.69 17.22
CA THR A 738 15.55 18.66 16.28
C THR A 738 15.39 18.18 14.83
N ILE A 739 14.86 19.06 13.99
CA ILE A 739 14.89 18.91 12.52
C ILE A 739 15.70 20.07 11.97
N SER A 740 16.74 19.79 11.19
CA SER A 740 17.61 20.86 10.65
C SER A 740 18.15 20.60 9.26
N ASN A 741 18.25 21.63 8.41
CA ASN A 741 18.82 21.49 7.05
C ASN A 741 18.03 20.44 6.23
N VAL A 742 16.71 20.60 6.17
CA VAL A 742 15.80 19.73 5.42
C VAL A 742 15.01 20.54 4.41
N HIS A 743 15.08 20.17 3.14
CA HIS A 743 14.50 20.95 2.05
C HIS A 743 13.57 20.10 1.21
N VAL A 744 12.35 20.60 0.99
CA VAL A 744 11.33 19.96 0.16
C VAL A 744 11.14 20.81 -1.10
N TYR A 745 11.20 20.17 -2.26
CA TYR A 745 11.04 20.80 -3.57
C TYR A 745 9.92 20.14 -4.38
N ASP A 746 9.13 20.95 -5.09
CA ASP A 746 8.07 20.51 -6.01
C ASP A 746 7.02 19.59 -5.36
N ALA A 747 6.71 19.79 -4.07
CA ALA A 747 5.78 18.93 -3.34
C ALA A 747 4.32 19.16 -3.70
N LYS A 748 3.48 18.14 -3.48
CA LYS A 748 2.02 18.25 -3.51
C LYS A 748 1.40 17.65 -2.25
N VAL A 749 0.69 18.47 -1.48
CA VAL A 749 0.02 18.07 -0.23
C VAL A 749 -1.48 18.33 -0.35
N THR A 750 -2.30 17.30 -0.12
CA THR A 750 -3.77 17.36 -0.18
C THR A 750 -4.42 16.62 0.99
N SER A 751 -5.63 17.02 1.38
CA SER A 751 -6.46 16.32 2.36
C SER A 751 -7.94 16.69 2.19
N ASP A 752 -8.83 15.73 2.43
CA ASP A 752 -10.28 15.97 2.40
C ASP A 752 -10.83 16.49 3.74
N ASN A 753 -10.18 16.19 4.86
CA ASN A 753 -10.79 16.38 6.19
C ASN A 753 -9.83 16.56 7.37
N CYS A 754 -8.53 16.75 7.16
CA CYS A 754 -7.56 16.91 8.24
C CYS A 754 -6.71 18.18 8.07
N ASP A 755 -6.22 18.72 9.19
CA ASP A 755 -5.25 19.80 9.20
C ASP A 755 -3.86 19.27 8.76
N VAL A 756 -3.12 20.05 7.96
CA VAL A 756 -1.82 19.63 7.40
C VAL A 756 -0.73 20.71 7.47
N ALA A 757 0.52 20.26 7.48
CA ALA A 757 1.66 21.14 7.24
C ALA A 757 2.55 20.65 6.09
N GLY A 758 3.40 21.54 5.58
CA GLY A 758 4.39 21.16 4.56
C GLY A 758 5.47 20.22 5.10
N LEU A 759 6.02 20.48 6.30
CA LEU A 759 7.16 19.71 6.83
C LEU A 759 6.87 18.95 8.13
N VAL A 760 6.29 19.62 9.14
CA VAL A 760 6.02 19.01 10.45
C VAL A 760 4.64 19.37 10.98
N GLY A 761 3.78 18.44 11.33
CA GLY A 761 2.46 18.77 11.91
C GLY A 761 2.57 19.60 13.20
N ARG A 762 2.95 18.97 14.31
CA ARG A 762 3.03 19.61 15.62
C ARG A 762 4.45 19.65 16.16
N VAL A 763 4.91 20.81 16.59
CA VAL A 763 6.24 21.05 17.15
C VAL A 763 6.15 21.46 18.62
N SER A 764 6.65 20.61 19.53
CA SER A 764 6.40 20.70 20.98
C SER A 764 7.64 20.49 21.86
N LEU A 765 7.54 20.79 23.15
CA LEU A 765 8.52 20.47 24.20
C LEU A 765 9.97 20.84 23.85
N TYR A 766 10.29 22.13 23.72
CA TYR A 766 11.66 22.60 23.40
C TYR A 766 12.22 22.11 22.05
N SER A 767 11.37 21.55 21.16
CA SER A 767 11.82 21.15 19.83
C SER A 767 12.20 22.34 18.96
N THR A 768 13.12 22.12 18.03
CA THR A 768 13.56 23.14 17.06
C THR A 768 13.44 22.60 15.65
N VAL A 769 12.84 23.40 14.76
CA VAL A 769 12.92 23.23 13.31
C VAL A 769 13.76 24.39 12.76
N SER A 770 14.88 24.11 12.10
CA SER A 770 15.76 25.17 11.62
C SER A 770 16.45 24.92 10.30
N GLU A 771 16.74 25.98 9.53
CA GLU A 771 17.43 25.85 8.24
C GLU A 771 16.66 24.93 7.27
N CYS A 772 15.32 24.98 7.31
CA CYS A 772 14.48 24.11 6.49
C CYS A 772 13.72 24.90 5.44
N SER A 773 13.34 24.24 4.33
CA SER A 773 12.46 24.87 3.34
C SER A 773 11.37 23.94 2.84
N PHE A 774 10.24 24.55 2.46
CA PHE A 774 9.17 23.88 1.71
C PHE A 774 8.85 24.65 0.44
N ASN A 775 8.89 23.96 -0.69
CA ASN A 775 8.40 24.45 -1.97
C ASN A 775 7.40 23.45 -2.55
N GLY A 776 6.24 23.96 -3.00
CA GLY A 776 5.22 23.16 -3.65
C GLY A 776 3.81 23.72 -3.52
N THR A 777 2.81 22.85 -3.69
CA THR A 777 1.40 23.17 -3.54
C THR A 777 0.81 22.45 -2.33
N ILE A 778 0.19 23.20 -1.41
CA ILE A 778 -0.69 22.67 -0.37
C ILE A 778 -2.13 23.07 -0.72
N ASP A 779 -3.03 22.10 -0.89
CA ASP A 779 -4.43 22.32 -1.28
C ASP A 779 -5.39 21.57 -0.34
N VAL A 780 -5.84 22.25 0.71
CA VAL A 780 -6.69 21.73 1.79
C VAL A 780 -7.79 22.74 2.14
N LEU A 781 -8.78 22.83 1.26
CA LEU A 781 -9.77 23.93 1.21
C LEU A 781 -10.64 24.12 2.46
N GLU A 782 -10.75 23.11 3.32
CA GLU A 782 -11.66 23.11 4.48
C GLU A 782 -10.94 23.15 5.83
N ASN A 783 -9.61 22.99 5.88
CA ASN A 783 -8.88 22.81 7.14
C ASN A 783 -7.71 23.81 7.29
N SER A 784 -7.06 23.77 8.44
CA SER A 784 -5.93 24.63 8.82
C SER A 784 -4.65 24.18 8.12
N VAL A 785 -3.79 25.15 7.80
CA VAL A 785 -2.57 24.89 7.02
C VAL A 785 -1.40 25.71 7.53
N GLY A 786 -0.26 25.03 7.74
CA GLY A 786 1.03 25.69 7.98
C GLY A 786 2.08 25.31 6.94
N GLY A 787 2.75 26.28 6.31
CA GLY A 787 3.76 25.96 5.29
C GLY A 787 4.94 25.14 5.83
N ILE A 788 5.38 25.37 7.07
CA ILE A 788 6.35 24.51 7.77
C ILE A 788 5.66 23.66 8.84
N ALA A 789 4.83 24.27 9.69
CA ALA A 789 4.17 23.55 10.79
C ALA A 789 2.74 23.97 11.12
N LEU A 790 1.90 23.07 11.62
CA LEU A 790 0.56 23.44 12.11
C LEU A 790 0.67 24.15 13.45
N ASN A 791 1.26 23.49 14.44
CA ASN A 791 1.18 23.91 15.84
C ASN A 791 2.56 24.08 16.47
N LEU A 792 2.86 25.27 17.00
CA LEU A 792 4.07 25.53 17.78
C LEU A 792 3.73 25.78 19.26
N VAL A 793 4.20 24.91 20.16
CA VAL A 793 3.84 24.90 21.59
C VAL A 793 4.99 24.56 22.54
N THR A 794 4.90 24.99 23.80
CA THR A 794 5.77 24.52 24.90
C THR A 794 7.26 24.72 24.61
N SER A 795 7.63 25.97 24.44
CA SER A 795 9.01 26.45 24.25
C SER A 795 9.72 25.92 23.00
N SER A 796 8.97 25.42 22.02
CA SER A 796 9.50 25.08 20.70
C SER A 796 9.73 26.31 19.83
N ALA A 797 10.61 26.18 18.83
CA ALA A 797 11.01 27.25 17.93
C ALA A 797 11.07 26.81 16.47
N ILE A 798 10.77 27.75 15.57
CA ILE A 798 11.07 27.66 14.13
C ILE A 798 12.04 28.80 13.80
N LYS A 799 13.17 28.50 13.13
CA LYS A 799 14.23 29.49 12.88
C LYS A 799 14.85 29.31 11.50
N ALA A 800 15.13 30.38 10.77
CA ALA A 800 15.82 30.27 9.48
C ALA A 800 15.10 29.30 8.53
N CYS A 801 13.79 29.47 8.32
CA CYS A 801 13.01 28.60 7.43
C CYS A 801 12.38 29.38 6.28
N ALA A 802 12.28 28.74 5.11
CA ALA A 802 11.70 29.32 3.90
C ALA A 802 10.47 28.56 3.39
N VAL A 803 9.47 29.26 2.86
CA VAL A 803 8.33 28.63 2.17
C VAL A 803 8.06 29.32 0.84
N SER A 804 7.89 28.54 -0.23
CA SER A 804 7.48 29.07 -1.53
C SER A 804 6.46 28.18 -2.25
N GLY A 805 5.79 28.75 -3.27
CA GLY A 805 4.76 28.08 -4.05
C GLY A 805 3.35 28.56 -3.72
N SER A 806 2.40 27.65 -3.49
CA SER A 806 0.98 27.99 -3.29
C SER A 806 0.35 27.26 -2.11
N ILE A 807 -0.38 27.99 -1.27
CA ILE A 807 -1.11 27.46 -0.11
C ILE A 807 -2.59 27.82 -0.25
N ASN A 808 -3.45 26.82 -0.41
CA ASN A 808 -4.90 26.96 -0.39
C ASN A 808 -5.47 26.26 0.85
N GLY A 809 -6.10 27.02 1.75
CA GLY A 809 -6.60 26.49 3.03
C GLY A 809 -8.01 26.93 3.40
N GLY A 810 -8.54 26.39 4.50
CA GLY A 810 -9.82 26.78 5.09
C GLY A 810 -9.69 28.01 5.98
N SER A 811 -9.37 27.82 7.25
CA SER A 811 -9.18 28.88 8.25
C SER A 811 -7.90 28.60 9.03
N GLU A 812 -7.28 29.63 9.64
CA GLU A 812 -6.03 29.49 10.39
C GLU A 812 -4.90 29.01 9.47
N VAL A 813 -4.55 29.86 8.50
CA VAL A 813 -3.53 29.56 7.48
C VAL A 813 -2.32 30.45 7.70
N GLY A 814 -1.16 29.82 7.88
CA GLY A 814 0.12 30.50 8.04
C GLY A 814 1.15 30.07 7.02
N GLY A 815 1.86 31.02 6.41
CA GLY A 815 2.96 30.69 5.50
C GLY A 815 4.10 29.93 6.19
N ILE A 816 4.33 30.11 7.49
CA ILE A 816 5.24 29.27 8.30
C ILE A 816 4.46 28.37 9.27
N VAL A 817 3.59 28.96 10.09
CA VAL A 817 2.87 28.24 11.16
C VAL A 817 1.38 28.54 11.18
N ALA A 818 0.51 27.54 11.23
CA ALA A 818 -0.94 27.79 11.35
C ALA A 818 -1.26 28.50 12.69
N THR A 819 -0.85 27.89 13.79
CA THR A 819 -1.13 28.35 15.16
C THR A 819 0.12 28.40 16.04
N LEU A 820 0.49 29.62 16.45
CA LEU A 820 1.62 29.91 17.32
C LEU A 820 1.16 30.14 18.77
N ASN A 821 1.41 29.22 19.68
CA ASN A 821 0.91 29.36 21.06
C ASN A 821 1.78 30.30 21.91
N ALA A 822 1.16 30.94 22.91
CA ALA A 822 1.80 31.90 23.82
C ALA A 822 3.04 31.37 24.57
N ASN A 823 3.10 30.06 24.78
CA ASN A 823 4.18 29.40 25.50
C ASN A 823 5.30 28.87 24.57
N ALA A 824 5.21 29.07 23.26
CA ALA A 824 6.29 28.76 22.33
C ALA A 824 7.48 29.72 22.53
N ALA A 825 8.66 29.32 22.05
CA ALA A 825 9.83 30.18 22.06
C ALA A 825 9.77 31.25 20.96
N GLY A 826 9.09 30.94 19.84
CA GLY A 826 8.83 31.89 18.77
C GLY A 826 9.22 31.41 17.37
N VAL A 827 9.02 32.28 16.39
CA VAL A 827 9.42 32.10 14.98
C VAL A 827 10.39 33.22 14.64
N SER A 828 11.56 32.90 14.10
CA SER A 828 12.52 33.95 13.71
C SER A 828 13.25 33.69 12.41
N ASP A 829 13.65 34.78 11.76
CA ASP A 829 14.53 34.75 10.58
C ASP A 829 13.95 33.89 9.46
N CYS A 830 12.62 33.94 9.25
CA CYS A 830 11.93 33.12 8.25
C CYS A 830 11.53 33.95 7.03
N HIS A 831 11.51 33.30 5.86
CA HIS A 831 11.12 33.88 4.59
C HIS A 831 9.92 33.15 4.00
N VAL A 832 8.95 33.87 3.44
CA VAL A 832 7.81 33.29 2.73
C VAL A 832 7.61 34.01 1.40
N ASP A 833 7.71 33.30 0.29
CA ASP A 833 7.35 33.77 -1.06
C ASP A 833 6.28 32.86 -1.67
N ALA A 834 5.03 33.06 -1.24
CA ALA A 834 3.94 32.16 -1.59
C ALA A 834 2.64 32.89 -1.95
N ALA A 835 1.88 32.27 -2.84
CA ALA A 835 0.49 32.63 -3.06
C ALA A 835 -0.39 31.93 -2.02
N ILE A 836 -0.83 32.68 -0.99
CA ILE A 836 -1.65 32.16 0.11
C ILE A 836 -3.10 32.59 -0.09
N LYS A 837 -3.99 31.60 -0.19
CA LYS A 837 -5.44 31.80 -0.31
C LYS A 837 -6.16 30.99 0.74
N ALA A 838 -7.05 31.61 1.49
CA ALA A 838 -7.90 30.88 2.42
C ALA A 838 -9.25 31.55 2.63
N LYS A 839 -10.15 30.88 3.35
CA LYS A 839 -11.44 31.50 3.72
C LYS A 839 -11.20 32.70 4.62
N ASN A 840 -10.48 32.55 5.73
CA ASN A 840 -10.18 33.64 6.69
C ASN A 840 -9.02 33.28 7.63
N THR A 841 -8.60 34.22 8.50
CA THR A 841 -7.54 34.03 9.50
C THR A 841 -6.22 33.61 8.84
N ILE A 842 -5.61 34.55 8.12
CA ILE A 842 -4.46 34.30 7.24
C ILE A 842 -3.29 35.18 7.65
N GLY A 843 -2.13 34.57 7.90
CA GLY A 843 -0.87 35.27 8.11
C GLY A 843 0.21 34.81 7.17
N GLY A 844 1.02 35.73 6.63
CA GLY A 844 2.21 35.33 5.87
C GLY A 844 3.21 34.52 6.71
N ILE A 845 3.29 34.75 8.03
CA ILE A 845 4.05 33.90 8.95
C ILE A 845 3.13 33.02 9.80
N ALA A 846 2.20 33.62 10.54
CA ALA A 846 1.34 32.91 11.48
C ALA A 846 -0.15 33.19 11.25
N GLY A 847 -0.98 32.15 11.08
CA GLY A 847 -2.44 32.31 10.98
C GLY A 847 -3.03 32.91 12.25
N ASP A 848 -2.87 32.20 13.37
CA ASP A 848 -3.19 32.65 14.73
C ASP A 848 -1.93 32.71 15.60
N SER A 849 -1.81 33.75 16.41
CA SER A 849 -0.70 33.94 17.35
C SER A 849 -1.19 34.28 18.75
N GLY A 850 -0.85 33.41 19.70
CA GLY A 850 -0.93 33.62 21.14
C GLY A 850 0.13 34.57 21.71
N ARG A 851 0.85 35.33 20.86
CA ARG A 851 1.88 36.32 21.23
C ARG A 851 3.27 35.77 21.59
N ALA A 852 3.64 34.56 21.18
CA ALA A 852 5.06 34.21 21.15
C ALA A 852 5.76 35.07 20.07
N LEU A 853 7.05 35.36 20.29
CA LEU A 853 7.79 36.33 19.46
C LEU A 853 7.90 35.84 18.01
N ILE A 854 7.48 36.69 17.07
CA ILE A 854 7.79 36.58 15.64
C ILE A 854 8.80 37.69 15.31
N ALA A 855 10.00 37.32 14.85
CA ALA A 855 11.08 38.28 14.68
C ALA A 855 11.87 38.12 13.38
N ASN A 856 12.24 39.25 12.77
CA ASN A 856 13.11 39.29 11.59
C ASN A 856 12.58 38.44 10.41
N CYS A 857 11.27 38.46 10.14
CA CYS A 857 10.71 37.68 9.04
C CYS A 857 10.49 38.52 7.78
N HIS A 858 10.63 37.89 6.62
CA HIS A 858 10.34 38.44 5.30
C HIS A 858 9.12 37.74 4.69
N VAL A 859 8.16 38.49 4.12
CA VAL A 859 7.00 37.91 3.43
C VAL A 859 6.76 38.61 2.10
N GLU A 860 6.85 37.83 1.02
CA GLU A 860 6.58 38.12 -0.38
C GLU A 860 5.37 37.31 -0.89
N GLY A 861 5.10 37.38 -2.20
CA GLY A 861 3.98 36.69 -2.83
C GLY A 861 2.65 37.45 -2.71
N SER A 862 1.56 36.75 -2.38
CA SER A 862 0.21 37.33 -2.32
C SER A 862 -0.68 36.67 -1.28
N ILE A 863 -1.57 37.46 -0.64
CA ILE A 863 -2.56 36.95 0.33
C ILE A 863 -3.99 37.30 -0.11
N GLU A 864 -4.87 36.30 -0.19
CA GLU A 864 -6.30 36.46 -0.49
C GLU A 864 -7.18 35.74 0.56
N ALA A 865 -8.04 36.49 1.24
CA ALA A 865 -9.13 35.95 2.05
C ALA A 865 -10.45 35.93 1.25
N THR A 866 -11.24 34.85 1.34
CA THR A 866 -12.45 34.69 0.51
C THR A 866 -13.77 34.74 1.28
N GLU A 867 -13.76 34.60 2.60
CA GLU A 867 -14.97 34.58 3.44
C GLU A 867 -14.74 35.26 4.81
N ASN A 868 -15.81 35.50 5.57
CA ASN A 868 -15.68 35.89 6.97
C ASN A 868 -15.70 34.64 7.87
N PRO A 869 -15.07 34.70 9.06
CA PRO A 869 -15.28 33.73 10.11
C PRO A 869 -16.77 33.63 10.45
N ARG A 870 -17.22 32.40 10.79
CA ARG A 870 -18.61 32.09 11.16
C ARG A 870 -19.19 33.02 12.25
N TRP A 871 -18.34 33.51 13.16
CA TRP A 871 -18.73 34.33 14.31
C TRP A 871 -18.52 35.84 14.10
N GLY A 872 -18.20 36.28 12.87
CA GLY A 872 -17.90 37.68 12.56
C GLY A 872 -16.47 38.10 12.91
N GLY A 873 -16.16 39.40 12.77
CA GLY A 873 -14.83 39.95 13.04
C GLY A 873 -13.94 40.13 11.80
N GLY A 874 -14.53 40.28 10.61
CA GLY A 874 -13.82 40.48 9.34
C GLY A 874 -12.89 39.33 8.91
N PRO A 875 -12.11 39.49 7.83
CA PRO A 875 -11.31 38.42 7.22
C PRO A 875 -10.11 37.95 8.06
N LYS A 876 -9.61 38.76 9.00
CA LYS A 876 -8.42 38.47 9.82
C LYS A 876 -7.18 38.12 8.96
N ALA A 877 -6.82 39.01 8.04
CA ALA A 877 -5.73 38.79 7.09
C ALA A 877 -4.57 39.79 7.30
N GLY A 878 -3.36 39.29 7.54
CA GLY A 878 -2.17 40.12 7.71
C GLY A 878 -0.92 39.57 7.07
N GLY A 879 -0.01 40.45 6.65
CA GLY A 879 1.24 40.03 6.02
C GLY A 879 2.15 39.22 6.94
N ILE A 880 2.12 39.43 8.26
CA ILE A 880 2.84 38.60 9.23
C ILE A 880 1.90 37.72 10.02
N VAL A 881 0.86 38.30 10.64
CA VAL A 881 -0.09 37.57 11.51
C VAL A 881 -1.53 37.79 11.05
N GLY A 882 -2.32 36.73 10.95
CA GLY A 882 -3.76 36.84 10.69
C GLY A 882 -4.53 37.35 11.91
N ASN A 883 -4.45 36.62 13.02
CA ASN A 883 -5.06 36.98 14.31
C ASN A 883 -4.02 36.98 15.44
N LEU A 884 -3.79 38.12 16.07
CA LEU A 884 -2.94 38.27 17.24
C LEU A 884 -3.80 38.34 18.50
N ALA A 885 -3.65 37.36 19.38
CA ALA A 885 -4.36 37.31 20.65
C ALA A 885 -4.11 38.60 21.47
N PRO A 886 -5.15 39.11 22.18
CA PRO A 886 -4.99 40.30 22.99
C PRO A 886 -4.05 40.03 24.17
N ASP A 887 -3.31 41.06 24.58
CA ASP A 887 -2.54 41.00 25.81
C ASP A 887 -3.48 41.00 27.03
N PHE A 888 -3.73 39.83 27.61
CA PHE A 888 -4.61 39.71 28.79
C PHE A 888 -4.04 40.39 30.04
N SER A 889 -2.73 40.69 30.09
CA SER A 889 -2.16 41.51 31.16
C SER A 889 -2.63 42.98 31.06
N ALA A 890 -2.92 43.46 29.85
CA ALA A 890 -3.52 44.76 29.61
C ALA A 890 -5.04 44.79 29.85
N LEU A 891 -5.72 43.63 29.84
CA LEU A 891 -7.17 43.52 30.06
C LEU A 891 -7.58 43.35 31.53
N ASN A 892 -6.66 43.02 32.44
CA ASN A 892 -6.91 42.90 33.89
C ASN A 892 -5.83 43.63 34.70
N PRO A 893 -5.92 44.96 34.86
CA PRO A 893 -4.93 45.76 35.59
C PRO A 893 -4.84 45.45 37.10
N ASP A 894 -5.77 44.66 37.64
CA ASP A 894 -5.78 44.20 39.04
C ASP A 894 -4.97 42.91 39.27
N ASN A 895 -4.46 42.26 38.21
CA ASN A 895 -3.55 41.12 38.35
C ASN A 895 -2.12 41.61 38.68
N GLU A 896 -1.53 41.12 39.76
CA GLU A 896 -0.16 41.43 40.21
C GLU A 896 0.95 40.86 39.28
N GLN A 897 0.74 40.84 37.97
CA GLN A 897 1.78 40.47 36.99
C GLN A 897 2.55 41.73 36.61
N THR A 898 3.80 41.83 37.11
CA THR A 898 4.54 43.10 37.24
C THR A 898 5.46 43.48 36.07
N GLU A 899 5.44 42.76 34.95
CA GLU A 899 6.27 43.09 33.78
C GLU A 899 5.40 43.16 32.51
N PRO A 900 5.52 44.24 31.71
CA PRO A 900 4.82 44.35 30.43
C PRO A 900 5.23 43.19 29.51
N ALA A 901 4.27 42.64 28.74
CA ALA A 901 4.60 41.65 27.73
C ALA A 901 5.62 42.22 26.73
N GLY A 902 6.67 41.46 26.42
CA GLY A 902 7.64 41.84 25.39
C GLY A 902 6.99 41.96 23.99
N PRO A 903 7.75 42.38 22.97
CA PRO A 903 7.21 42.47 21.62
C PRO A 903 6.70 41.11 21.12
N ALA A 904 5.56 41.11 20.43
CA ALA A 904 4.96 39.94 19.80
C ALA A 904 5.37 39.83 18.33
N VAL A 905 5.45 40.96 17.61
CA VAL A 905 5.90 41.01 16.21
C VAL A 905 6.96 42.09 16.06
N LYS A 906 8.17 41.68 15.67
CA LYS A 906 9.35 42.54 15.71
C LYS A 906 10.20 42.48 14.43
N ASN A 907 10.59 43.65 13.92
CA ASN A 907 11.57 43.77 12.83
C ASN A 907 11.22 42.96 11.57
N CYS A 908 9.93 42.75 11.29
CA CYS A 908 9.50 42.04 10.10
C CYS A 908 9.33 43.01 8.92
N TYR A 909 9.48 42.48 7.71
CA TYR A 909 9.29 43.18 6.45
C TYR A 909 8.27 42.45 5.58
N VAL A 910 7.25 43.17 5.12
CA VAL A 910 6.18 42.66 4.25
C VAL A 910 6.33 43.30 2.86
N ASP A 911 6.67 42.50 1.87
CA ASP A 911 6.85 42.86 0.47
C ASP A 911 5.86 42.10 -0.43
N LEU A 912 4.59 42.07 -0.01
CA LEU A 912 3.52 41.42 -0.77
C LEU A 912 3.19 42.19 -2.05
N THR A 913 3.01 41.45 -3.14
CA THR A 913 2.44 41.99 -4.39
C THR A 913 0.96 42.35 -4.23
N SER A 914 0.22 41.64 -3.38
CA SER A 914 -1.17 41.95 -3.06
C SER A 914 -1.63 41.39 -1.72
N LEU A 915 -2.55 42.11 -1.09
CA LEU A 915 -3.31 41.70 0.10
C LEU A 915 -4.78 42.04 -0.17
N SER A 916 -5.65 41.04 -0.23
CA SER A 916 -7.02 41.23 -0.69
C SER A 916 -8.06 40.39 0.07
N TYR A 917 -9.31 40.87 0.01
CA TYR A 917 -10.49 40.19 0.52
C TYR A 917 -11.59 40.19 -0.54
N THR A 918 -12.06 39.02 -0.96
CA THR A 918 -13.09 38.85 -2.00
C THR A 918 -14.46 38.43 -1.46
N GLY A 919 -14.55 38.14 -0.16
CA GLY A 919 -15.81 37.79 0.51
C GLY A 919 -16.74 38.98 0.76
N GLN A 920 -17.95 38.70 1.24
CA GLN A 920 -18.89 39.75 1.66
C GLN A 920 -18.56 40.22 3.08
N THR A 921 -18.24 41.49 3.30
CA THR A 921 -18.13 42.06 4.65
C THR A 921 -19.46 41.94 5.41
N SER A 922 -19.41 41.51 6.68
CA SER A 922 -20.60 41.48 7.55
C SER A 922 -21.21 42.89 7.62
N ALA A 923 -22.52 43.00 7.34
CA ALA A 923 -23.21 44.28 7.27
C ALA A 923 -23.51 44.92 8.64
N SER A 924 -23.36 44.17 9.74
CA SER A 924 -23.60 44.65 11.10
C SER A 924 -22.34 44.53 11.95
N GLU A 925 -21.78 45.66 12.35
CA GLU A 925 -20.82 45.76 13.45
C GLU A 925 -21.57 45.89 14.78
N GLN A 926 -21.12 45.17 15.81
CA GLN A 926 -21.59 45.36 17.18
C GLN A 926 -20.94 46.58 17.84
N TYR A 927 -19.69 46.87 17.47
CA TYR A 927 -18.92 48.03 17.89
C TYR A 927 -18.01 48.50 16.74
N PRO A 928 -17.64 49.79 16.70
CA PRO A 928 -16.81 50.34 15.62
C PRO A 928 -15.47 49.61 15.45
N GLY A 929 -15.12 49.24 14.22
CA GLY A 929 -13.82 48.63 13.90
C GLY A 929 -13.74 47.12 14.15
N GLN A 930 -14.86 46.49 14.52
CA GLN A 930 -14.96 45.04 14.72
C GLN A 930 -14.52 44.24 13.47
N ASN A 931 -14.87 44.73 12.28
CA ASN A 931 -14.57 44.03 11.02
C ASN A 931 -13.31 44.58 10.31
N ASP A 932 -12.64 45.58 10.88
CA ASP A 932 -11.41 46.18 10.36
C ASP A 932 -10.21 45.27 10.66
N THR A 933 -10.21 44.05 10.13
CA THR A 933 -9.23 42.99 10.46
C THR A 933 -8.35 42.57 9.29
N MET A 934 -8.06 43.51 8.38
CA MET A 934 -7.11 43.31 7.29
C MET A 934 -6.09 44.45 7.29
N HIS A 935 -4.81 44.15 7.47
CA HIS A 935 -3.73 45.14 7.46
C HIS A 935 -2.41 44.54 6.99
N ARG A 936 -1.45 45.38 6.58
CA ARG A 936 -0.19 44.90 5.99
C ARG A 936 0.66 44.05 6.95
N ILE A 937 0.67 44.29 8.26
CA ILE A 937 1.47 43.51 9.23
C ILE A 937 0.60 42.52 10.02
N VAL A 938 -0.45 42.99 10.69
CA VAL A 938 -1.31 42.16 11.55
C VAL A 938 -2.78 42.38 11.21
N GLY A 939 -3.49 41.33 10.82
CA GLY A 939 -4.90 41.39 10.44
C GLY A 939 -5.79 41.83 11.60
N ALA A 940 -5.95 40.99 12.63
CA ALA A 940 -6.70 41.31 13.85
C ALA A 940 -5.77 41.40 15.06
N SER A 941 -6.04 42.36 15.95
CA SER A 941 -5.31 42.51 17.23
C SER A 941 -6.25 42.96 18.36
N VAL A 942 -5.70 43.33 19.52
CA VAL A 942 -6.48 43.92 20.63
C VAL A 942 -7.28 45.16 20.22
N ALA A 943 -6.85 45.90 19.18
CA ALA A 943 -7.57 47.05 18.64
C ALA A 943 -8.98 46.69 18.12
N ASN A 944 -9.18 45.42 17.73
CA ASN A 944 -10.46 44.90 17.24
C ASN A 944 -11.26 44.17 18.33
N ALA A 945 -10.76 44.11 19.57
CA ALA A 945 -11.47 43.47 20.68
C ALA A 945 -12.63 44.33 21.19
N GLU A 946 -13.59 43.70 21.85
CA GLU A 946 -14.77 44.36 22.41
C GLU A 946 -14.36 45.52 23.36
N PRO A 947 -14.81 46.76 23.10
CA PRO A 947 -14.58 47.89 23.98
C PRO A 947 -15.30 47.74 25.33
N ASP A 948 -14.93 48.58 26.30
CA ASP A 948 -15.65 48.60 27.58
C ASP A 948 -17.11 49.06 27.38
N VAL A 949 -18.05 48.35 27.99
CA VAL A 949 -19.47 48.72 28.00
C VAL A 949 -19.65 49.88 28.98
N ILE A 950 -20.02 51.05 28.46
CA ILE A 950 -20.16 52.29 29.26
C ILE A 950 -21.61 52.57 29.66
N ASP A 951 -22.58 52.01 28.94
CA ASP A 951 -24.01 52.14 29.25
C ASP A 951 -24.81 50.98 28.61
N TYR A 952 -26.11 50.93 28.85
CA TYR A 952 -27.05 50.07 28.12
C TYR A 952 -28.19 50.91 27.54
N ASP A 953 -28.59 50.61 26.32
CA ASP A 953 -29.72 51.30 25.69
C ASP A 953 -31.07 50.91 26.33
N SER A 954 -32.17 51.50 25.84
CA SER A 954 -33.52 51.23 26.36
C SER A 954 -34.01 49.79 26.15
N GLU A 955 -33.32 49.01 25.33
CA GLU A 955 -33.60 47.60 25.04
C GLU A 955 -32.62 46.65 25.76
N TYR A 956 -31.74 47.17 26.63
CA TYR A 956 -30.66 46.47 27.32
C TYR A 956 -29.54 45.95 26.39
N ASN A 957 -29.34 46.56 25.22
CA ASN A 957 -28.14 46.30 24.41
C ASN A 957 -26.96 47.12 24.96
N PRO A 958 -25.73 46.59 24.95
CA PRO A 958 -24.56 47.32 25.41
C PRO A 958 -24.27 48.54 24.53
N VAL A 959 -23.95 49.67 25.16
CA VAL A 959 -23.39 50.85 24.51
C VAL A 959 -21.88 50.84 24.80
N TYR A 960 -21.10 50.67 23.73
CA TYR A 960 -19.65 50.58 23.80
C TYR A 960 -18.99 51.96 23.89
N GLY A 961 -17.89 52.03 24.64
CA GLY A 961 -17.02 53.20 24.71
C GLY A 961 -16.11 53.35 23.49
N ASP A 962 -15.02 54.10 23.67
CA ASP A 962 -14.01 54.27 22.62
C ASP A 962 -13.32 52.93 22.29
N PRO A 963 -12.88 52.70 21.03
CA PRO A 963 -12.12 51.52 20.65
C PRO A 963 -10.88 51.30 21.52
N ARG A 964 -10.43 50.04 21.61
CA ARG A 964 -9.19 49.71 22.31
C ARG A 964 -7.99 50.40 21.65
N GLU A 965 -6.99 50.75 22.46
CA GLU A 965 -5.73 51.32 21.95
C GLU A 965 -4.99 50.32 21.05
N PRO A 966 -4.15 50.80 20.10
CA PRO A 966 -3.31 49.94 19.27
C PRO A 966 -2.44 48.98 20.09
N ASP A 967 -2.18 47.80 19.53
CA ASP A 967 -1.42 46.76 20.21
C ASP A 967 0.03 47.20 20.52
N ALA A 968 0.42 47.16 21.79
CA ALA A 968 1.75 47.55 22.25
C ALA A 968 2.85 46.55 21.90
N GLY A 969 2.50 45.36 21.39
CA GLY A 969 3.43 44.28 21.03
C GLY A 969 4.07 44.42 19.65
N LEU A 970 3.82 45.50 18.90
CA LEU A 970 4.37 45.71 17.56
C LEU A 970 5.61 46.62 17.61
N GLU A 971 6.75 46.17 17.08
CA GLU A 971 8.01 46.92 17.13
C GLU A 971 8.82 46.82 15.82
N GLY A 972 9.21 47.94 15.22
CA GLY A 972 10.21 47.94 14.14
C GLY A 972 9.76 47.32 12.81
N ASN A 973 8.46 47.21 12.55
CA ASN A 973 7.94 46.52 11.35
C ASN A 973 7.78 47.45 10.14
N TYR A 974 8.08 46.93 8.95
CA TYR A 974 8.02 47.64 7.68
C TYR A 974 7.14 46.94 6.65
N ALA A 975 6.58 47.71 5.73
CA ALA A 975 5.89 47.20 4.54
C ALA A 975 6.37 47.94 3.30
N VAL A 976 6.42 47.24 2.15
CA VAL A 976 6.78 47.86 0.88
C VAL A 976 5.80 48.97 0.51
N ALA A 977 6.32 50.09 0.02
CA ALA A 977 5.52 51.27 -0.29
C ALA A 977 4.57 51.09 -1.49
N SER A 978 4.83 50.08 -2.35
CA SER A 978 3.95 49.70 -3.46
C SER A 978 2.66 49.01 -2.99
N LEU A 979 2.67 48.40 -1.79
CA LEU A 979 1.49 47.83 -1.16
C LEU A 979 0.71 48.92 -0.41
N ASN A 980 -0.43 49.30 -0.99
CA ASN A 980 -1.30 50.32 -0.42
C ASN A 980 -1.72 49.97 1.01
N ARG A 981 -1.77 50.99 1.88
CA ARG A 981 -2.37 50.85 3.22
C ARG A 981 -3.81 50.39 3.09
N VAL A 982 -4.22 49.45 3.93
CA VAL A 982 -5.59 48.94 3.91
C VAL A 982 -6.55 49.96 4.52
N SER A 983 -6.12 50.62 5.61
CA SER A 983 -6.89 51.68 6.27
C SER A 983 -6.16 53.01 6.28
N ASP A 984 -6.75 54.03 5.66
CA ASP A 984 -6.24 55.42 5.71
C ASP A 984 -6.36 56.07 7.09
N LYS A 985 -7.03 55.42 8.05
CA LYS A 985 -7.19 55.89 9.43
C LYS A 985 -6.02 55.51 10.33
N ILE A 986 -5.21 54.54 9.94
CA ILE A 986 -4.08 54.05 10.72
C ILE A 986 -2.79 54.56 10.07
N ASP A 987 -1.99 55.31 10.83
CA ASP A 987 -0.70 55.77 10.34
C ASP A 987 0.26 54.58 10.11
N ASP A 988 1.07 54.67 9.07
CA ASP A 988 2.12 53.71 8.75
C ASP A 988 3.36 53.96 9.62
N ALA A 989 3.32 53.42 10.83
CA ALA A 989 4.36 53.55 11.84
C ALA A 989 5.01 52.20 12.14
N LEU A 990 6.22 52.23 12.70
CA LEU A 990 6.96 51.02 13.10
C LEU A 990 6.23 50.13 14.11
N THR A 991 5.22 50.66 14.78
CA THR A 991 4.45 50.03 15.85
C THR A 991 2.96 49.91 15.52
N SER A 992 2.56 50.04 14.24
CA SER A 992 1.16 49.92 13.82
C SER A 992 0.91 48.62 13.05
N THR A 993 -0.37 48.24 12.94
CA THR A 993 -0.81 47.07 12.13
C THR A 993 -0.53 47.26 10.64
N GLU A 994 -0.30 48.50 10.19
CA GLU A 994 0.08 48.83 8.81
C GLU A 994 1.59 48.80 8.58
N GLY A 995 2.44 48.91 9.62
CA GLY A 995 3.90 48.99 9.48
C GLY A 995 4.38 50.27 8.79
N LYS A 996 5.65 50.62 8.93
CA LYS A 996 6.21 51.80 8.26
C LYS A 996 6.48 51.51 6.78
N SER A 997 6.02 52.39 5.89
CA SER A 997 6.25 52.22 4.45
C SER A 997 7.73 52.49 4.09
N VAL A 998 8.32 51.63 3.27
CA VAL A 998 9.68 51.78 2.72
C VAL A 998 9.69 51.40 1.24
N ALA A 999 10.46 52.11 0.41
CA ALA A 999 10.64 51.72 -0.99
C ALA A 999 11.59 50.53 -1.07
N SER A 1000 11.28 49.52 -1.90
CA SER A 1000 12.14 48.34 -2.08
C SER A 1000 13.57 48.70 -2.53
N GLU A 1001 13.74 49.78 -3.29
CA GLU A 1001 15.09 50.27 -3.67
C GLU A 1001 15.92 50.84 -2.50
N ASP A 1002 15.31 51.08 -1.33
CA ASP A 1002 15.97 51.56 -0.11
C ASP A 1002 16.28 50.42 0.90
N THR A 1003 15.84 49.18 0.65
CA THR A 1003 15.96 48.04 1.58
C THR A 1003 17.26 47.24 1.39
N SER A 1004 18.42 47.89 1.57
CA SER A 1004 19.73 47.21 1.45
C SER A 1004 20.08 46.28 2.64
N VAL A 1005 21.15 45.49 2.49
CA VAL A 1005 21.77 44.71 3.60
C VAL A 1005 22.04 45.57 4.85
N ASP A 1006 22.52 46.81 4.68
CA ASP A 1006 22.76 47.74 5.80
C ASP A 1006 21.46 48.13 6.51
N PHE A 1007 20.37 48.27 5.77
CA PHE A 1007 19.04 48.58 6.31
C PHE A 1007 18.53 47.44 7.20
N PHE A 1008 18.54 46.20 6.70
CA PHE A 1008 18.11 45.04 7.48
C PHE A 1008 19.04 44.73 8.65
N THR A 1009 20.36 44.93 8.49
CA THR A 1009 21.31 44.83 9.60
C THR A 1009 21.00 45.85 10.70
N ALA A 1010 20.60 47.07 10.34
CA ALA A 1010 20.16 48.08 11.30
C ALA A 1010 18.83 47.72 11.99
N MET A 1011 17.96 46.95 11.34
CA MET A 1011 16.78 46.34 11.97
C MET A 1011 17.16 45.21 12.92
N GLY A 1012 18.32 44.56 12.74
CA GLY A 1012 18.83 43.50 13.61
C GLY A 1012 18.93 42.13 12.94
N TRP A 1013 18.77 42.07 11.61
CA TRP A 1013 18.95 40.85 10.84
C TRP A 1013 20.43 40.52 10.73
N LYS A 1014 20.74 39.22 10.66
CA LYS A 1014 22.11 38.72 10.65
C LYS A 1014 22.40 37.99 9.35
N TYR A 1015 23.42 38.46 8.65
CA TYR A 1015 23.79 37.96 7.34
C TYR A 1015 25.02 37.05 7.38
N GLY A 1016 24.97 35.91 6.70
CA GLY A 1016 26.01 34.88 6.70
C GLY A 1016 25.60 33.66 5.88
N ASN A 1017 26.06 32.48 6.32
CA ASN A 1017 25.85 31.19 5.65
C ASN A 1017 25.69 30.04 6.68
N ASP A 1018 25.10 30.37 7.83
CA ASP A 1018 24.86 29.43 8.94
C ASP A 1018 23.56 29.79 9.68
N ALA A 1019 23.08 28.88 10.52
CA ALA A 1019 21.86 29.04 11.32
C ALA A 1019 21.79 30.33 12.16
N ASP A 1020 22.93 30.82 12.65
CA ASP A 1020 22.97 32.00 13.52
C ASP A 1020 22.99 33.31 12.72
N ASN A 1021 23.34 33.24 11.44
CA ASN A 1021 23.43 34.34 10.49
C ASN A 1021 22.81 33.92 9.14
N PRO A 1022 21.49 33.68 9.09
CA PRO A 1022 20.92 32.87 8.02
C PRO A 1022 20.62 33.65 6.72
N TRP A 1023 20.64 34.99 6.77
CA TRP A 1023 20.34 35.84 5.61
C TRP A 1023 21.55 35.93 4.65
N ASN A 1024 21.34 35.78 3.35
CA ASN A 1024 22.40 35.66 2.34
C ASN A 1024 23.09 37.02 2.06
N GLN A 1025 24.43 37.06 2.14
CA GLN A 1025 25.23 38.26 1.84
C GLN A 1025 25.41 38.55 0.33
N THR A 1026 25.15 37.58 -0.53
CA THR A 1026 25.57 37.57 -1.94
C THR A 1026 24.42 37.59 -2.95
N GLY A 1027 23.17 37.64 -2.48
CA GLY A 1027 21.96 37.71 -3.32
C GLY A 1027 21.55 39.12 -3.70
N ASP A 1028 20.31 39.28 -4.17
CA ASP A 1028 19.71 40.60 -4.39
C ASP A 1028 19.65 41.35 -3.05
N ALA A 1029 20.34 42.49 -2.99
CA ALA A 1029 20.45 43.27 -1.76
C ALA A 1029 19.11 43.84 -1.30
N ASN A 1030 18.11 43.93 -2.18
CA ASN A 1030 16.78 44.49 -1.91
C ASN A 1030 15.72 43.42 -1.61
N HIS A 1031 15.97 42.17 -2.00
CA HIS A 1031 15.12 40.99 -1.77
C HIS A 1031 15.92 39.96 -0.96
N PRO A 1032 15.98 40.11 0.37
CA PRO A 1032 16.79 39.24 1.21
C PRO A 1032 16.22 37.82 1.23
N GLU A 1033 17.09 36.87 0.93
CA GLU A 1033 16.82 35.43 0.98
C GLU A 1033 17.71 34.76 2.04
N LEU A 1034 17.34 33.57 2.49
CA LEU A 1034 18.16 32.70 3.32
C LEU A 1034 19.23 32.01 2.48
N TYR A 1035 20.37 31.70 3.11
CA TYR A 1035 21.58 31.22 2.40
C TYR A 1035 21.42 29.91 1.61
N PHE A 1036 20.41 29.10 1.94
CA PHE A 1036 20.12 27.82 1.28
C PHE A 1036 19.05 27.93 0.17
N GLU A 1037 18.38 29.08 0.03
CA GLU A 1037 17.42 29.34 -1.05
C GLU A 1037 18.12 29.38 -2.42
N GLY A 1038 17.35 29.40 -3.52
CA GLY A 1038 17.89 29.32 -4.89
C GLY A 1038 17.74 27.95 -5.58
N GLY A 1039 16.91 27.06 -5.03
CA GLY A 1039 16.60 25.75 -5.63
C GLY A 1039 17.69 24.68 -5.48
N LEU A 1040 17.39 23.48 -5.98
CA LEU A 1040 18.28 22.32 -6.01
C LEU A 1040 18.57 21.89 -7.44
N LEU A 1041 19.85 21.87 -7.83
CA LEU A 1041 20.28 21.36 -9.13
C LEU A 1041 20.53 19.85 -9.02
N THR A 1042 19.84 19.06 -9.83
CA THR A 1042 20.02 17.60 -9.93
C THR A 1042 20.49 17.22 -11.34
N VAL A 1043 21.02 16.01 -11.49
CA VAL A 1043 21.44 15.46 -12.79
C VAL A 1043 21.00 14.00 -12.93
N THR A 1044 20.42 13.67 -14.08
CA THR A 1044 19.97 12.32 -14.42
C THR A 1044 20.57 11.88 -15.77
N PRO A 1045 21.26 10.73 -15.84
CA PRO A 1045 21.61 9.87 -14.73
C PRO A 1045 22.80 10.42 -13.91
N ALA A 1046 22.81 10.22 -12.59
CA ALA A 1046 23.96 10.57 -11.73
C ALA A 1046 25.15 9.59 -11.91
N VAL A 1047 24.89 8.38 -12.38
CA VAL A 1047 25.93 7.40 -12.75
C VAL A 1047 25.58 6.81 -14.11
N ALA A 1048 26.55 6.79 -15.02
CA ALA A 1048 26.36 6.40 -16.40
C ALA A 1048 27.50 5.50 -16.87
N THR A 1049 27.18 4.54 -17.76
CA THR A 1049 28.17 3.75 -18.48
C THR A 1049 27.91 3.84 -19.97
N VAL A 1050 28.95 4.07 -20.77
CA VAL A 1050 28.87 4.16 -22.24
C VAL A 1050 30.06 3.45 -22.89
N GLU A 1051 29.88 2.92 -24.09
CA GLU A 1051 31.00 2.39 -24.86
C GLU A 1051 31.89 3.51 -25.43
N ALA A 1052 33.17 3.23 -25.65
CA ALA A 1052 34.06 4.15 -26.35
C ALA A 1052 33.53 4.48 -27.77
N GLY A 1053 33.32 5.75 -28.05
CA GLY A 1053 32.68 6.29 -29.25
C GLY A 1053 31.15 6.39 -29.17
N GLY A 1054 30.53 5.85 -28.13
CA GLY A 1054 29.11 6.04 -27.81
C GLY A 1054 28.84 7.37 -27.12
N GLU A 1055 27.57 7.78 -27.14
CA GLU A 1055 27.07 9.03 -26.57
C GLU A 1055 26.03 8.73 -25.50
N ILE A 1056 25.99 9.56 -24.46
CA ILE A 1056 24.97 9.54 -23.41
C ILE A 1056 24.54 10.96 -23.10
N THR A 1057 23.26 11.15 -22.79
CA THR A 1057 22.72 12.47 -22.41
C THR A 1057 22.57 12.55 -20.90
N PHE A 1058 23.11 13.62 -20.32
CA PHE A 1058 22.85 14.04 -18.94
C PHE A 1058 21.81 15.15 -18.96
N SER A 1059 20.70 14.96 -18.26
CA SER A 1059 19.63 15.93 -18.07
C SER A 1059 19.75 16.58 -16.70
N LEU A 1060 19.89 17.91 -16.65
CA LEU A 1060 19.89 18.68 -15.41
C LEU A 1060 18.54 19.33 -15.16
N SER A 1061 18.06 19.23 -13.92
CA SER A 1061 16.82 19.86 -13.48
C SER A 1061 17.11 20.81 -12.31
N LEU A 1062 16.51 22.00 -12.34
CA LEU A 1062 16.52 22.93 -11.21
C LEU A 1062 15.15 22.85 -10.52
N HIS A 1063 15.14 22.33 -9.30
CA HIS A 1063 13.92 22.12 -8.52
C HIS A 1063 13.63 23.31 -7.60
N GLY A 1064 12.33 23.62 -7.43
CA GLY A 1064 11.82 24.71 -6.60
C GLY A 1064 11.93 26.12 -7.18
N ILE A 1065 12.58 26.31 -8.33
CA ILE A 1065 12.65 27.59 -9.05
C ILE A 1065 12.49 27.33 -10.55
N GLU A 1066 11.78 28.20 -11.25
CA GLU A 1066 11.63 28.13 -12.71
C GLU A 1066 12.98 28.35 -13.41
N LEU A 1067 13.34 27.45 -14.33
CA LEU A 1067 14.54 27.56 -15.15
C LEU A 1067 14.32 28.61 -16.26
N THR A 1068 14.86 29.81 -16.08
CA THR A 1068 14.74 30.90 -17.06
C THR A 1068 15.99 31.05 -17.93
N ASP A 1069 15.85 31.70 -19.09
CA ASP A 1069 16.96 32.00 -20.00
C ASP A 1069 18.09 32.80 -19.32
N GLU A 1070 17.77 33.65 -18.34
CA GLU A 1070 18.75 34.44 -17.59
C GLU A 1070 19.59 33.56 -16.65
N LEU A 1071 18.96 32.58 -16.00
CA LEU A 1071 19.70 31.64 -15.14
C LEU A 1071 20.71 30.83 -15.94
N LEU A 1072 20.39 30.48 -17.20
CA LEU A 1072 21.27 29.73 -18.09
C LEU A 1072 22.59 30.47 -18.42
N GLU A 1073 22.66 31.80 -18.29
CA GLU A 1073 23.91 32.55 -18.52
C GLU A 1073 25.03 32.15 -17.53
N GLY A 1074 24.66 31.68 -16.34
CA GLY A 1074 25.58 31.22 -15.31
C GLY A 1074 25.88 29.73 -15.35
N PHE A 1075 25.44 29.01 -16.38
CA PHE A 1075 25.67 27.58 -16.52
C PHE A 1075 27.13 27.27 -16.90
N ALA A 1076 27.72 26.28 -16.23
CA ALA A 1076 29.04 25.75 -16.54
C ALA A 1076 29.13 24.26 -16.20
N PHE A 1077 30.04 23.53 -16.84
CA PHE A 1077 30.38 22.17 -16.42
C PHE A 1077 31.86 21.84 -16.67
N GLU A 1078 32.37 20.86 -15.94
CA GLU A 1078 33.76 20.38 -16.01
C GLU A 1078 33.78 18.85 -16.08
N ILE A 1079 34.59 18.29 -16.99
CA ILE A 1079 34.90 16.86 -17.05
C ILE A 1079 36.30 16.67 -16.46
N ALA A 1080 36.41 15.91 -15.37
CA ALA A 1080 37.66 15.79 -14.61
C ALA A 1080 38.81 15.12 -15.41
N ASP A 1081 38.49 14.16 -16.27
CA ASP A 1081 39.43 13.52 -17.21
C ASP A 1081 38.88 13.59 -18.65
N GLU A 1082 39.22 14.67 -19.35
CA GLU A 1082 38.87 14.89 -20.76
C GLU A 1082 39.52 13.86 -21.72
N THR A 1083 40.42 12.99 -21.23
CA THR A 1083 40.93 11.87 -22.06
C THR A 1083 39.96 10.69 -22.10
N VAL A 1084 39.05 10.61 -21.13
CA VAL A 1084 38.02 9.57 -21.01
C VAL A 1084 36.75 9.97 -21.73
N ALA A 1085 36.33 11.25 -21.67
CA ALA A 1085 35.10 11.73 -22.30
C ALA A 1085 35.22 13.18 -22.82
N GLU A 1086 34.43 13.52 -23.84
CA GLU A 1086 34.27 14.89 -24.35
C GLU A 1086 32.79 15.29 -24.37
N ALA A 1087 32.51 16.57 -24.14
CA ALA A 1087 31.16 17.09 -24.28
C ALA A 1087 30.80 17.35 -25.74
N GLY A 1088 29.54 17.08 -26.07
CA GLY A 1088 28.92 17.29 -27.37
C GLY A 1088 27.87 18.41 -27.31
N ASP A 1089 26.74 18.16 -27.95
CA ASP A 1089 25.66 19.15 -28.06
C ASP A 1089 24.96 19.38 -26.70
N MET A 1090 24.55 20.63 -26.50
CA MET A 1090 23.75 21.06 -25.35
C MET A 1090 22.46 21.71 -25.87
N GLU A 1091 21.33 21.31 -25.28
CA GLU A 1091 20.04 21.94 -25.53
C GLU A 1091 19.30 22.17 -24.20
N SER A 1092 18.43 23.17 -24.17
CA SER A 1092 17.45 23.32 -23.09
C SER A 1092 16.06 23.34 -23.69
N ASP A 1093 15.14 22.63 -23.06
CA ASP A 1093 13.72 22.58 -23.44
C ASP A 1093 12.84 23.47 -22.56
N GLY A 1094 13.46 24.31 -21.72
CA GLY A 1094 12.80 25.17 -20.72
C GLY A 1094 12.42 24.45 -19.42
N LYS A 1095 12.64 23.13 -19.31
CA LYS A 1095 12.45 22.36 -18.08
C LYS A 1095 13.75 21.76 -17.58
N ALA A 1096 14.61 21.35 -18.51
CA ALA A 1096 15.90 20.76 -18.23
C ALA A 1096 16.99 21.33 -19.14
N ILE A 1097 18.23 21.10 -18.74
CA ILE A 1097 19.42 21.29 -19.57
C ILE A 1097 19.94 19.91 -19.95
N ASN A 1098 19.90 19.56 -21.23
CA ASN A 1098 20.36 18.29 -21.76
C ASN A 1098 21.75 18.44 -22.37
N ILE A 1099 22.70 17.60 -21.96
CA ILE A 1099 24.09 17.64 -22.42
C ILE A 1099 24.48 16.25 -22.90
N VAL A 1100 24.80 16.16 -24.19
CA VAL A 1100 25.37 14.95 -24.78
C VAL A 1100 26.85 14.87 -24.40
N VAL A 1101 27.28 13.73 -23.88
CA VAL A 1101 28.68 13.45 -23.56
C VAL A 1101 29.09 12.18 -24.28
N LYS A 1102 30.25 12.22 -24.92
CA LYS A 1102 30.78 11.12 -25.72
C LYS A 1102 31.94 10.45 -25.01
N GLY A 1103 31.88 9.13 -24.88
CA GLY A 1103 32.99 8.34 -24.37
C GLY A 1103 34.14 8.26 -25.38
N LEU A 1104 35.37 8.53 -24.95
CA LEU A 1104 36.56 8.53 -25.81
C LEU A 1104 37.43 7.29 -25.63
N ALA A 1105 37.72 6.92 -24.38
CA ALA A 1105 38.63 5.85 -24.03
C ALA A 1105 38.20 5.14 -22.75
N GLU A 1106 38.56 3.87 -22.63
CA GLU A 1106 38.27 3.06 -21.43
C GLU A 1106 38.80 3.76 -20.16
N GLY A 1107 37.92 3.99 -19.20
CA GLY A 1107 38.23 4.74 -17.98
C GLY A 1107 36.97 5.20 -17.26
N SER A 1108 37.15 5.95 -16.16
CA SER A 1108 36.04 6.58 -15.44
C SER A 1108 36.40 8.04 -15.16
N THR A 1109 35.45 8.94 -15.34
CA THR A 1109 35.60 10.38 -15.08
C THR A 1109 34.37 10.93 -14.38
N LYS A 1110 34.61 11.91 -13.51
CA LYS A 1110 33.57 12.71 -12.88
C LYS A 1110 33.23 13.91 -13.76
N ILE A 1111 31.96 14.27 -13.81
CA ILE A 1111 31.45 15.49 -14.45
C ILE A 1111 30.79 16.33 -13.36
N THR A 1112 31.20 17.59 -13.23
CA THR A 1112 30.61 18.55 -12.28
C THR A 1112 29.89 19.62 -13.08
N PHE A 1113 28.60 19.78 -12.83
CA PHE A 1113 27.76 20.82 -13.41
C PHE A 1113 27.52 21.93 -12.39
N GLY A 1114 27.44 23.16 -12.84
CA GLY A 1114 27.23 24.34 -12.03
C GLY A 1114 26.21 25.28 -12.65
N LEU A 1115 25.34 25.85 -11.82
CA LEU A 1115 24.35 26.84 -12.21
C LEU A 1115 24.19 27.86 -11.07
N ASN A 1116 24.67 29.09 -11.26
CA ASN A 1116 24.52 30.18 -10.29
C ASN A 1116 24.87 29.82 -8.83
N GLY A 1117 25.98 29.09 -8.65
CA GLY A 1117 26.46 28.66 -7.32
C GLY A 1117 25.90 27.32 -6.84
N LYS A 1118 24.89 26.75 -7.51
CA LYS A 1118 24.42 25.38 -7.29
C LYS A 1118 25.27 24.40 -8.09
N GLN A 1119 25.43 23.18 -7.59
CA GLN A 1119 26.24 22.14 -8.23
C GLN A 1119 25.52 20.80 -8.24
N ALA A 1120 25.72 20.04 -9.32
CA ALA A 1120 25.31 18.64 -9.45
C ALA A 1120 26.50 17.85 -10.03
N GLU A 1121 26.62 16.58 -9.68
CA GLU A 1121 27.75 15.75 -10.08
C GLU A 1121 27.27 14.44 -10.69
N ALA A 1122 27.92 14.02 -11.78
CA ALA A 1122 27.70 12.71 -12.38
C ALA A 1122 29.02 11.93 -12.53
N GLN A 1123 28.94 10.60 -12.44
CA GLN A 1123 30.06 9.71 -12.73
C GLN A 1123 29.83 8.99 -14.06
N LEU A 1124 30.79 9.12 -14.98
CA LEU A 1124 30.76 8.45 -16.28
C LEU A 1124 31.85 7.38 -16.35
N THR A 1125 31.45 6.14 -16.62
CA THR A 1125 32.38 5.05 -16.95
C THR A 1125 32.33 4.77 -18.44
N VAL A 1126 33.47 4.85 -19.10
CA VAL A 1126 33.61 4.48 -20.50
C VAL A 1126 34.21 3.09 -20.57
N VAL A 1127 33.47 2.16 -21.16
CA VAL A 1127 33.92 0.78 -21.38
C VAL A 1127 34.45 0.62 -22.80
N ARG A 1128 35.23 -0.44 -23.04
CA ARG A 1128 35.70 -0.71 -24.40
C ARG A 1128 34.51 -0.93 -25.33
N ASN A 1129 34.63 -0.38 -26.52
CA ASN A 1129 33.75 -0.72 -27.62
C ASN A 1129 34.07 -2.15 -28.07
N GLU A 1130 33.27 -3.12 -27.61
CA GLU A 1130 33.46 -4.53 -27.97
C GLU A 1130 32.91 -4.89 -29.36
N ASN A 1131 32.64 -3.90 -30.23
CA ASN A 1131 32.34 -4.13 -31.65
C ASN A 1131 33.56 -4.61 -32.48
N SER A 1132 34.61 -5.09 -31.83
CA SER A 1132 35.62 -5.92 -32.46
C SER A 1132 35.94 -7.12 -31.57
N ILE A 1133 35.45 -8.30 -31.96
CA ILE A 1133 36.08 -9.58 -31.58
C ILE A 1133 37.48 -9.56 -32.21
N THR A 1134 38.44 -8.99 -31.51
CA THR A 1134 39.87 -9.09 -31.83
C THR A 1134 40.42 -10.27 -31.05
N GLU A 1135 40.34 -11.45 -31.70
CA GLU A 1135 40.92 -12.71 -31.25
C GLU A 1135 40.43 -13.25 -29.89
N ILE A 1136 39.50 -14.20 -29.94
CA ILE A 1136 39.55 -15.30 -28.98
C ILE A 1136 40.82 -16.08 -29.31
N ASN A 1137 41.89 -15.85 -28.56
CA ASN A 1137 43.10 -16.68 -28.59
C ASN A 1137 42.76 -18.05 -28.00
N GLY A 1138 42.06 -18.87 -28.80
CA GLY A 1138 41.99 -20.30 -28.59
C GLY A 1138 43.36 -20.90 -28.87
N ASP A 1139 43.85 -21.66 -27.90
CA ASP A 1139 45.16 -22.31 -27.92
C ASP A 1139 45.47 -23.03 -29.25
N LYS A 1140 46.75 -22.94 -29.65
CA LYS A 1140 47.31 -23.45 -30.91
C LYS A 1140 46.87 -24.89 -31.22
N THR A 1141 46.19 -25.10 -32.34
CA THR A 1141 46.62 -25.96 -33.48
C THR A 1141 45.53 -26.02 -34.57
N ALA A 1142 45.90 -25.64 -35.81
CA ALA A 1142 45.08 -25.51 -37.03
C ALA A 1142 44.27 -24.19 -37.18
N VAL A 1143 44.94 -23.14 -37.68
CA VAL A 1143 44.31 -21.84 -37.98
C VAL A 1143 43.43 -21.98 -39.22
N ILE A 1144 42.10 -21.86 -39.05
CA ILE A 1144 41.17 -21.69 -40.18
C ILE A 1144 41.49 -20.34 -40.86
N SER A 1145 41.78 -20.35 -42.15
CA SER A 1145 41.97 -19.13 -42.96
C SER A 1145 40.70 -18.79 -43.73
N TYR A 1146 40.40 -17.52 -43.98
CA TYR A 1146 39.22 -17.11 -44.77
C TYR A 1146 39.64 -16.00 -45.72
N VAL A 1147 39.58 -16.26 -47.02
CA VAL A 1147 39.98 -15.33 -48.08
C VAL A 1147 39.11 -15.53 -49.32
N ASN A 1148 38.58 -14.43 -49.87
CA ASN A 1148 37.68 -14.42 -51.04
C ASN A 1148 36.44 -15.31 -50.86
N HIS A 1149 35.75 -15.17 -49.72
CA HIS A 1149 34.56 -15.96 -49.36
C HIS A 1149 34.80 -17.48 -49.26
N VAL A 1150 36.05 -17.91 -49.05
CA VAL A 1150 36.39 -19.33 -48.87
C VAL A 1150 37.15 -19.52 -47.57
N ALA A 1151 36.56 -20.29 -46.65
CA ALA A 1151 37.24 -20.78 -45.46
C ALA A 1151 38.13 -21.97 -45.83
N ARG A 1152 39.38 -22.03 -45.38
CA ARG A 1152 40.34 -23.10 -45.68
C ARG A 1152 41.10 -23.55 -44.44
N CYS A 1153 41.21 -24.87 -44.28
CA CYS A 1153 42.02 -25.54 -43.27
C CYS A 1153 42.42 -26.91 -43.83
N GLU A 1154 43.61 -26.99 -44.43
CA GLU A 1154 44.10 -28.19 -45.13
C GLU A 1154 44.20 -29.39 -44.16
N GLY A 1155 43.65 -30.53 -44.56
CA GLY A 1155 43.56 -31.76 -43.77
C GLY A 1155 42.27 -31.93 -42.95
N SER A 1156 41.52 -30.85 -42.68
CA SER A 1156 40.39 -30.81 -41.75
C SER A 1156 39.02 -30.77 -42.43
N ARG A 1157 37.99 -31.31 -41.75
CA ARG A 1157 36.60 -31.02 -42.06
C ARG A 1157 36.18 -29.68 -41.46
N LEU A 1158 35.59 -28.82 -42.27
CA LEU A 1158 35.03 -27.53 -41.87
C LEU A 1158 33.49 -27.59 -41.86
N SER A 1159 32.89 -26.98 -40.85
CA SER A 1159 31.45 -26.81 -40.66
C SER A 1159 31.13 -25.33 -40.51
N VAL A 1160 30.17 -24.81 -41.27
CA VAL A 1160 29.74 -23.40 -41.23
C VAL A 1160 28.35 -23.33 -40.62
N TYR A 1161 28.18 -22.54 -39.56
CA TYR A 1161 26.92 -22.30 -38.86
C TYR A 1161 26.49 -20.84 -39.02
N ASN A 1162 25.19 -20.55 -38.96
CA ASN A 1162 24.71 -19.18 -38.76
C ASN A 1162 24.88 -18.75 -37.28
N ALA A 1163 24.62 -17.48 -36.98
CA ALA A 1163 24.67 -16.94 -35.61
C ALA A 1163 23.70 -17.64 -34.62
N ALA A 1164 22.60 -18.23 -35.12
CA ALA A 1164 21.66 -19.03 -34.34
C ALA A 1164 22.10 -20.50 -34.16
N GLY A 1165 23.37 -20.84 -34.46
CA GLY A 1165 23.92 -22.19 -34.26
C GLY A 1165 23.44 -23.25 -35.26
N SER A 1166 22.71 -22.88 -36.30
CA SER A 1166 22.24 -23.80 -37.35
C SER A 1166 23.34 -24.10 -38.35
N LEU A 1167 23.63 -25.39 -38.59
CA LEU A 1167 24.61 -25.83 -39.58
C LEU A 1167 24.12 -25.55 -41.02
N LEU A 1168 24.88 -24.74 -41.76
CA LEU A 1168 24.56 -24.33 -43.13
C LEU A 1168 25.30 -25.14 -44.18
N ARG A 1169 26.58 -25.44 -43.95
CA ARG A 1169 27.44 -26.07 -44.96
C ARG A 1169 28.61 -26.81 -44.32
N GLN A 1170 29.12 -27.82 -45.03
CA GLN A 1170 30.34 -28.53 -44.64
C GLN A 1170 31.23 -28.79 -45.86
N GLY A 1171 32.53 -28.96 -45.64
CA GLY A 1171 33.49 -29.33 -46.66
C GLY A 1171 34.82 -29.76 -46.06
N ARG A 1172 35.71 -30.28 -46.89
CA ARG A 1172 37.05 -30.72 -46.46
C ARG A 1172 38.09 -29.84 -47.13
N ASP A 1173 39.11 -29.44 -46.38
CA ASP A 1173 40.19 -28.54 -46.77
C ASP A 1173 39.73 -27.09 -47.05
N ALA A 1174 38.56 -26.90 -47.66
CA ALA A 1174 37.95 -25.61 -47.94
C ALA A 1174 36.41 -25.67 -48.00
N VAL A 1175 35.74 -24.57 -47.63
CA VAL A 1175 34.30 -24.34 -47.80
C VAL A 1175 34.07 -22.94 -48.35
N SER A 1176 33.36 -22.83 -49.48
CA SER A 1176 32.93 -21.54 -50.02
C SER A 1176 31.63 -21.07 -49.36
N LEU A 1177 31.64 -19.82 -48.92
CA LEU A 1177 30.51 -19.07 -48.38
C LEU A 1177 29.95 -18.04 -49.40
N ALA A 1178 30.49 -18.00 -50.63
CA ALA A 1178 30.15 -16.96 -51.61
C ALA A 1178 28.65 -16.88 -51.98
N ASP A 1179 27.90 -17.97 -51.81
CA ASP A 1179 26.47 -18.04 -52.13
C ASP A 1179 25.57 -17.94 -50.88
N LEU A 1180 26.15 -17.73 -49.70
CA LEU A 1180 25.37 -17.50 -48.48
C LEU A 1180 24.95 -16.01 -48.42
N PRO A 1181 23.78 -15.70 -47.84
CA PRO A 1181 23.36 -14.31 -47.60
C PRO A 1181 24.44 -13.50 -46.86
N ALA A 1182 24.40 -12.17 -46.95
CA ALA A 1182 25.28 -11.36 -46.10
C ALA A 1182 24.92 -11.58 -44.62
N GLY A 1183 25.89 -11.97 -43.79
CA GLY A 1183 25.64 -12.31 -42.39
C GLY A 1183 26.88 -12.80 -41.65
N ILE A 1184 26.74 -13.08 -40.36
CA ILE A 1184 27.81 -13.64 -39.54
C ILE A 1184 27.73 -15.17 -39.56
N TYR A 1185 28.86 -15.81 -39.81
CA TYR A 1185 28.97 -17.26 -39.88
C TYR A 1185 30.08 -17.77 -38.95
N ILE A 1186 29.82 -18.87 -38.26
CA ILE A 1186 30.79 -19.55 -37.41
C ILE A 1186 31.34 -20.73 -38.20
N VAL A 1187 32.65 -20.72 -38.48
CA VAL A 1187 33.34 -21.84 -39.13
C VAL A 1187 34.10 -22.65 -38.07
N ALA A 1188 33.68 -23.88 -37.84
CA ALA A 1188 34.36 -24.83 -36.96
C ALA A 1188 35.16 -25.85 -37.78
N ASN A 1189 36.33 -26.28 -37.29
CA ASN A 1189 36.98 -27.49 -37.78
C ASN A 1189 36.74 -28.69 -36.84
N ASP A 1190 37.15 -29.87 -37.30
CA ASP A 1190 37.12 -31.13 -36.52
C ASP A 1190 38.08 -31.16 -35.31
N SER A 1191 38.94 -30.15 -35.17
CA SER A 1191 39.89 -29.97 -34.07
C SER A 1191 39.41 -28.97 -32.99
N ALA A 1192 38.12 -28.60 -33.03
CA ALA A 1192 37.49 -27.59 -32.17
C ALA A 1192 38.05 -26.16 -32.30
N SER A 1193 38.79 -25.86 -33.36
CA SER A 1193 39.11 -24.48 -33.72
C SER A 1193 37.88 -23.81 -34.32
N LEU A 1194 37.55 -22.63 -33.83
CA LEU A 1194 36.44 -21.81 -34.29
C LEU A 1194 36.96 -20.54 -34.96
N LYS A 1195 36.28 -20.13 -36.03
CA LYS A 1195 36.53 -18.85 -36.69
C LYS A 1195 35.23 -18.22 -37.12
N ILE A 1196 34.97 -17.03 -36.63
CA ILE A 1196 33.84 -16.21 -37.07
C ILE A 1196 34.25 -15.48 -38.35
N VAL A 1197 33.39 -15.51 -39.36
CA VAL A 1197 33.60 -14.85 -40.66
C VAL A 1197 32.35 -14.07 -41.05
N ARG A 1198 32.56 -12.98 -41.80
CA ARG A 1198 31.52 -12.10 -42.34
C ARG A 1198 31.44 -12.22 -43.87
#